data_AF-A0A3D3R2B7-F1
#
_entry.id   AF-A0A3D3R2B7-F1
#
_cell.length_a   1.000
_cell.length_b   1.000
_cell.length_c   1.000
_cell.angle_alpha   90.00
_cell.angle_beta   90.00
_cell.angle_gamma   90.00
#
_symmetry.space_group_name_H-M   'P 1'
#
loop_
_entity.id
_entity.type
_entity.pdbx_description
1 polymer ?
#
loop_
_entity_poly.entity_id
_entity_poly.type
_entity_poly.pdbx_seq_one_letter_code
_entity_poly.pdbx_strand_id
1 'polypeptide(L)'
;MEQKRLLLFVTLSASMLFFWQLFINPKIAPPPAAQNVVENDAKDPQGADAPLVAKKPDLPGADKGAEVKPAPPEAELLKNPQRTILLGSLDPDSGYFLQTKISTTGASLVEAHLNDPLYRDLNNPKQPLKILGEFAAGKDFKRSLDLDVAQLDAKLAALNTDCHSANWKVLELVKDPDDPKLYQSVLLSLTAPDGSIEVQKKYELKKYPVPEGKDFREFRDTDQAGYMVHFDIKVVNHSQAAQKLDYQLLGPIGIPLENAENTRKYRDLRIGFLQDDKSVDNKMFTAPEIIEQLNAQQIEKYSRAFQYAGVDIQYFAALLTPDGKNYDPQLVNGEMQSNYSASIEPVLVQRGLRDETQSRITVQVNSKDLDLAPGGDITHSYAMYTGPKRESLLGPPLNATEIMDLGIFGPVAKLMLWLLTTLHGFGLSYGIAIICLTIIVRGSLYPLSRKQAIGAQKMKELQPQIAELKKKYGDDREKLGRAQMELFSKNNYNPLAGCLPIFMQLPIFFGLYTALNNAVQLRGTPFLWVDNLAAPDALFQMPFAIPFLGDQFNLLPIVTVGLFVMQQKLFMPPPTDKDQELQHKIMNYMMIGMGFMFYHVPAGLCVYFIASSLWGICERKLLDFQSKRRPSTIVGSDPNVIDVEAKSKKTQNRKKQTDENEPPAKKGWFARLQEIADQAQEQAALNDRRQENSRDKGTGKKSKKRR
;
A
#
# COMPACT_ATOMS: atom_id res chain seq x y z
N MET A 1 5.04 1.36 -4.48
CA MET A 1 5.65 1.34 -5.84
C MET A 1 4.68 0.93 -6.95
N GLU A 2 3.64 0.14 -6.69
CA GLU A 2 2.70 -0.35 -7.72
C GLU A 2 1.89 0.72 -8.44
N GLN A 3 1.27 1.67 -7.72
CA GLN A 3 0.63 2.80 -8.38
C GLN A 3 1.63 3.57 -9.22
N LYS A 4 2.90 3.71 -8.78
CA LYS A 4 3.93 4.35 -9.59
C LYS A 4 4.25 3.54 -10.84
N ARG A 5 4.31 2.20 -10.81
CA ARG A 5 4.56 1.34 -11.98
C ARG A 5 3.36 1.21 -12.91
N LEU A 6 2.13 1.10 -12.40
CA LEU A 6 0.90 1.07 -13.18
C LEU A 6 0.56 2.46 -13.71
N LEU A 7 0.74 3.53 -12.92
CA LEU A 7 0.66 4.91 -13.39
C LEU A 7 1.77 5.16 -14.40
N LEU A 8 3.00 4.71 -14.20
CA LEU A 8 4.10 4.84 -15.17
C LEU A 8 3.86 3.97 -16.40
N PHE A 9 3.21 2.81 -16.31
CA PHE A 9 2.81 2.00 -17.45
C PHE A 9 1.61 2.62 -18.17
N VAL A 10 0.61 3.12 -17.46
CA VAL A 10 -0.57 3.78 -18.05
C VAL A 10 -0.20 5.15 -18.56
N THR A 11 0.71 5.88 -17.94
CA THR A 11 1.24 7.14 -18.44
C THR A 11 2.29 6.88 -19.48
N LEU A 12 3.12 5.84 -19.45
CA LEU A 12 3.96 5.49 -20.60
C LEU A 12 3.15 4.91 -21.72
N SER A 13 2.05 4.20 -21.49
CA SER A 13 1.19 3.65 -22.55
C SER A 13 0.29 4.76 -23.10
N ALA A 14 -0.31 5.58 -22.25
CA ALA A 14 -1.07 6.75 -22.67
C ALA A 14 -0.14 7.79 -23.27
N SER A 15 1.04 8.06 -22.68
CA SER A 15 2.05 8.91 -23.29
C SER A 15 2.69 8.24 -24.47
N MET A 16 2.78 6.92 -24.62
CA MET A 16 3.24 6.27 -25.85
C MET A 16 2.15 6.35 -26.88
N LEU A 17 0.86 6.27 -26.55
CA LEU A 17 -0.25 6.51 -27.48
C LEU A 17 -0.36 7.98 -27.87
N PHE A 18 -0.13 8.90 -26.93
CA PHE A 18 -0.15 10.35 -27.11
C PHE A 18 1.14 10.82 -27.80
N PHE A 19 2.30 10.31 -27.41
CA PHE A 19 3.59 10.49 -28.10
C PHE A 19 3.59 9.80 -29.45
N TRP A 20 2.97 8.64 -29.64
CA TRP A 20 2.83 8.01 -30.96
C TRP A 20 1.91 8.82 -31.85
N GLN A 21 0.84 9.43 -31.30
CA GLN A 21 0.08 10.47 -31.99
C GLN A 21 0.90 11.73 -32.28
N LEU A 22 1.88 12.09 -31.43
CA LEU A 22 2.82 13.19 -31.67
C LEU A 22 3.97 12.80 -32.63
N PHE A 23 4.39 11.53 -32.70
CA PHE A 23 5.54 10.98 -33.46
C PHE A 23 5.18 10.55 -34.89
N ILE A 24 3.90 10.60 -35.28
CA ILE A 24 3.54 10.76 -36.70
C ILE A 24 4.06 12.12 -37.24
N ASN A 25 4.59 13.01 -36.39
CA ASN A 25 5.54 14.06 -36.76
C ASN A 25 6.92 13.84 -36.12
N PRO A 26 7.94 13.38 -36.87
CA PRO A 26 9.28 13.28 -36.32
C PRO A 26 9.93 14.68 -36.25
N LYS A 27 10.44 15.04 -35.07
CA LYS A 27 11.41 16.15 -34.92
C LYS A 27 12.83 15.60 -34.83
N ILE A 28 13.70 16.30 -35.52
CA ILE A 28 15.14 16.10 -35.73
C ILE A 28 15.89 16.21 -34.39
N ALA A 29 16.82 15.29 -34.12
CA ALA A 29 17.74 15.37 -32.99
C ALA A 29 18.95 16.26 -33.31
N PRO A 30 19.40 17.16 -32.41
CA PRO A 30 20.71 17.80 -32.50
C PRO A 30 21.84 16.89 -31.99
N PRO A 31 23.09 17.10 -32.46
CA PRO A 31 24.24 16.23 -32.18
C PRO A 31 24.73 16.33 -30.71
N PRO A 32 25.37 15.26 -30.19
CA PRO A 32 25.80 15.17 -28.79
C PRO A 32 26.97 16.09 -28.45
N ALA A 33 26.91 16.70 -27.27
CA ALA A 33 28.00 17.48 -26.69
C ALA A 33 29.07 16.57 -26.06
N ALA A 34 30.32 17.02 -26.16
CA ALA A 34 31.55 16.32 -25.85
C ALA A 34 31.69 15.88 -24.38
N GLN A 35 32.25 14.67 -24.20
CA GLN A 35 32.61 14.07 -22.91
C GLN A 35 33.94 14.63 -22.41
N ASN A 36 34.00 15.02 -21.14
CA ASN A 36 35.24 15.34 -20.44
C ASN A 36 35.96 14.05 -20.04
N VAL A 37 37.22 13.95 -20.46
CA VAL A 37 38.17 12.90 -20.11
C VAL A 37 38.83 13.29 -18.78
N VAL A 38 38.83 12.37 -17.80
CA VAL A 38 39.72 12.43 -16.63
C VAL A 38 40.69 11.27 -16.73
N GLU A 39 41.95 11.62 -16.73
CA GLU A 39 43.15 10.82 -16.95
C GLU A 39 43.55 10.14 -15.64
N ASN A 40 43.74 8.82 -15.67
CA ASN A 40 44.38 8.04 -14.61
C ASN A 40 45.77 7.64 -15.11
N ASP A 41 46.82 8.06 -14.41
CA ASP A 41 48.18 7.56 -14.60
C ASP A 41 48.59 6.72 -13.39
N ALA A 42 49.15 5.55 -13.68
CA ALA A 42 49.68 4.57 -12.75
C ALA A 42 51.15 4.85 -12.39
N LYS A 43 51.59 4.39 -11.21
CA LYS A 43 52.94 3.80 -11.00
C LYS A 43 53.11 3.12 -9.61
N ASP A 44 53.34 1.82 -9.69
CA ASP A 44 53.97 0.84 -8.76
C ASP A 44 55.45 1.18 -8.39
N PRO A 45 56.26 0.34 -7.67
CA PRO A 45 56.04 -0.67 -6.60
C PRO A 45 57.16 -0.68 -5.49
N GLN A 46 57.25 -1.78 -4.71
CA GLN A 46 58.36 -2.32 -3.85
C GLN A 46 58.24 -2.04 -2.33
N GLY A 47 58.46 -2.97 -1.38
CA GLY A 47 58.91 -4.38 -1.40
C GLY A 47 59.04 -4.94 0.04
N ALA A 48 59.10 -6.29 0.17
CA ALA A 48 59.87 -7.18 1.09
C ALA A 48 60.21 -6.73 2.55
N ASP A 49 60.31 -7.54 3.60
CA ASP A 49 60.47 -8.99 3.81
C ASP A 49 60.25 -9.34 5.32
N ALA A 50 60.25 -10.63 5.66
CA ALA A 50 59.74 -11.26 6.90
C ALA A 50 60.74 -11.34 8.13
N PRO A 51 60.72 -12.39 8.99
CA PRO A 51 59.98 -12.54 10.27
C PRO A 51 60.90 -12.80 11.50
N LEU A 52 60.35 -13.14 12.70
CA LEU A 52 60.76 -14.25 13.62
C LEU A 52 60.40 -14.08 15.14
N VAL A 53 59.86 -15.18 15.71
CA VAL A 53 60.18 -15.82 17.01
C VAL A 53 59.47 -15.44 18.34
N ALA A 54 59.20 -16.52 19.09
CA ALA A 54 58.36 -16.71 20.28
C ALA A 54 59.08 -16.59 21.65
N LYS A 55 58.30 -16.54 22.76
CA LYS A 55 58.48 -17.41 23.96
C LYS A 55 57.38 -17.27 25.05
N LYS A 56 57.07 -18.41 25.69
CA LYS A 56 56.38 -18.64 27.00
C LYS A 56 57.39 -18.51 28.17
N PRO A 57 56.97 -18.35 29.46
CA PRO A 57 56.72 -19.50 30.41
C PRO A 57 55.65 -19.23 31.52
N ASP A 58 54.80 -20.19 31.93
CA ASP A 58 54.82 -21.15 33.08
C ASP A 58 54.11 -20.72 34.39
N LEU A 59 53.30 -21.64 34.95
CA LEU A 59 52.53 -21.65 36.22
C LEU A 59 53.37 -22.22 37.39
N PRO A 60 53.00 -22.05 38.70
CA PRO A 60 52.23 -23.12 39.41
C PRO A 60 51.40 -22.76 40.69
N GLY A 61 50.33 -23.54 40.94
CA GLY A 61 49.96 -24.13 42.26
C GLY A 61 48.68 -23.60 42.97
N ALA A 62 47.56 -24.35 43.08
CA ALA A 62 47.17 -25.37 44.09
C ALA A 62 47.04 -24.80 45.54
N ASP A 63 46.00 -25.01 46.37
CA ASP A 63 44.85 -25.94 46.43
C ASP A 63 43.86 -25.48 47.55
N LYS A 64 42.60 -25.93 47.46
CA LYS A 64 41.57 -26.25 48.51
C LYS A 64 41.02 -25.27 49.56
N GLY A 65 39.69 -25.32 49.69
CA GLY A 65 38.95 -25.10 50.93
C GLY A 65 37.43 -24.92 50.73
N ALA A 66 36.66 -26.02 50.82
CA ALA A 66 35.20 -26.03 50.70
C ALA A 66 34.53 -25.72 52.06
N GLU A 67 33.44 -24.95 52.04
CA GLU A 67 32.47 -24.87 53.14
C GLU A 67 31.05 -24.85 52.56
N VAL A 68 30.22 -25.78 53.04
CA VAL A 68 28.87 -26.09 52.55
C VAL A 68 27.86 -25.16 53.23
N LYS A 69 27.11 -24.41 52.43
CA LYS A 69 25.90 -23.65 52.79
C LYS A 69 24.74 -24.10 51.88
N PRO A 70 23.47 -23.91 52.30
CA PRO A 70 22.34 -24.73 51.85
C PRO A 70 22.09 -24.62 50.34
N ALA A 71 21.57 -25.71 49.75
CA ALA A 71 21.44 -25.91 48.31
C ALA A 71 20.87 -24.69 47.55
N PRO A 72 21.47 -24.26 46.42
CA PRO A 72 21.03 -23.08 45.69
C PRO A 72 19.74 -23.32 44.87
N PRO A 73 19.08 -22.26 44.37
CA PRO A 73 17.96 -22.31 43.41
C PRO A 73 18.26 -23.04 42.09
N GLU A 74 19.52 -23.42 41.85
CA GLU A 74 20.05 -24.15 40.69
C GLU A 74 19.20 -25.36 40.26
N ALA A 75 18.53 -26.04 41.19
CA ALA A 75 17.74 -27.23 40.90
C ALA A 75 16.26 -26.97 40.51
N GLU A 76 15.74 -25.75 40.65
CA GLU A 76 14.32 -25.45 40.34
C GLU A 76 14.08 -24.98 38.91
N LEU A 77 14.99 -24.19 38.32
CA LEU A 77 14.85 -23.66 36.95
C LEU A 77 14.77 -24.77 35.89
N LEU A 78 15.54 -25.85 36.06
CA LEU A 78 15.58 -27.00 35.15
C LEU A 78 14.39 -27.96 35.32
N LYS A 79 13.52 -27.75 36.31
CA LYS A 79 12.34 -28.61 36.59
C LYS A 79 11.02 -28.04 36.08
N ASN A 80 11.02 -26.81 35.57
CA ASN A 80 9.79 -26.21 35.05
C ASN A 80 9.27 -27.03 33.84
N PRO A 81 8.00 -27.45 33.86
CA PRO A 81 7.47 -28.29 32.80
C PRO A 81 7.39 -27.52 31.49
N GLN A 82 8.02 -28.05 30.44
CA GLN A 82 7.83 -27.54 29.10
C GLN A 82 6.40 -27.85 28.64
N ARG A 83 5.61 -26.81 28.42
CA ARG A 83 4.24 -26.95 27.92
C ARG A 83 3.84 -25.73 27.12
N THR A 84 2.71 -25.88 26.44
CA THR A 84 2.09 -24.80 25.69
C THR A 84 0.73 -24.47 26.27
N ILE A 85 0.44 -23.18 26.39
CA ILE A 85 -0.78 -22.64 26.98
C ILE A 85 -1.58 -21.99 25.86
N LEU A 86 -2.84 -22.39 25.73
CA LEU A 86 -3.78 -21.80 24.78
C LEU A 86 -4.59 -20.72 25.50
N LEU A 87 -4.57 -19.51 24.98
CA LEU A 87 -5.44 -18.42 25.42
C LEU A 87 -6.49 -18.15 24.35
N GLY A 88 -7.72 -17.82 24.78
CA GLY A 88 -8.85 -17.58 23.88
C GLY A 88 -9.36 -18.85 23.21
N SER A 89 -10.08 -18.71 22.10
CA SER A 89 -10.77 -19.82 21.45
C SER A 89 -10.91 -19.64 19.94
N LEU A 90 -11.01 -20.78 19.26
CA LEU A 90 -11.31 -20.92 17.83
C LEU A 90 -12.77 -21.28 17.56
N ASP A 91 -13.58 -21.38 18.61
CA ASP A 91 -15.03 -21.41 18.47
C ASP A 91 -15.49 -19.99 18.11
N PRO A 92 -16.09 -19.77 16.92
CA PRO A 92 -16.57 -18.47 16.53
C PRO A 92 -17.42 -17.83 17.62
N ASP A 93 -18.24 -18.60 18.34
CA ASP A 93 -19.25 -18.09 19.28
C ASP A 93 -18.73 -17.86 20.70
N SER A 94 -17.43 -18.05 20.91
CA SER A 94 -16.77 -17.85 22.21
C SER A 94 -16.56 -16.39 22.60
N GLY A 95 -16.82 -15.41 21.74
CA GLY A 95 -16.55 -13.99 22.00
C GLY A 95 -15.06 -13.58 21.92
N TYR A 96 -14.15 -14.52 21.66
CA TYR A 96 -12.75 -14.22 21.33
C TYR A 96 -12.58 -14.03 19.82
N PHE A 97 -11.74 -13.10 19.38
CA PHE A 97 -11.42 -13.00 17.94
C PHE A 97 -10.10 -13.70 17.59
N LEU A 98 -9.31 -14.04 18.62
CA LEU A 98 -8.03 -14.71 18.52
C LEU A 98 -7.98 -15.92 19.43
N GLN A 99 -7.26 -16.94 18.97
CA GLN A 99 -6.63 -17.92 19.85
C GLN A 99 -5.12 -17.76 19.74
N THR A 100 -4.43 -17.68 20.88
CA THR A 100 -2.98 -17.58 20.94
C THR A 100 -2.37 -18.76 21.65
N LYS A 101 -1.16 -19.11 21.22
CA LYS A 101 -0.40 -20.25 21.72
C LYS A 101 0.89 -19.74 22.36
N ILE A 102 0.97 -19.76 23.68
CA ILE A 102 2.11 -19.26 24.47
C ILE A 102 2.96 -20.45 24.95
N SER A 103 4.25 -20.44 24.64
CA SER A 103 5.19 -21.44 25.11
C SER A 103 5.75 -21.06 26.48
N THR A 104 5.89 -22.03 27.39
CA THR A 104 6.66 -21.79 28.62
C THR A 104 8.16 -21.67 28.34
N THR A 105 8.66 -22.29 27.28
CA THR A 105 10.03 -22.07 26.77
C THR A 105 10.09 -20.68 26.13
N GLY A 106 10.90 -19.79 26.68
CA GLY A 106 11.04 -18.41 26.19
C GLY A 106 9.94 -17.44 26.63
N ALA A 107 8.88 -17.93 27.27
CA ALA A 107 7.64 -17.18 27.52
C ALA A 107 7.20 -16.37 26.28
N SER A 108 7.27 -16.98 25.09
CA SER A 108 7.02 -16.30 23.81
C SER A 108 5.77 -16.81 23.10
N LEU A 109 5.27 -15.98 22.18
CA LEU A 109 4.08 -16.27 21.39
C LEU A 109 4.47 -17.10 20.17
N VAL A 110 4.03 -18.35 20.16
CA VAL A 110 4.34 -19.33 19.13
C VAL A 110 3.43 -19.14 17.92
N GLU A 111 2.12 -19.04 18.16
CA GLU A 111 1.11 -18.90 17.12
C GLU A 111 -0.02 -17.99 17.56
N ALA A 112 -0.63 -17.31 16.59
CA ALA A 112 -1.92 -16.65 16.74
C ALA A 112 -2.79 -17.04 15.55
N HIS A 113 -4.04 -17.39 15.84
CA HIS A 113 -5.03 -17.80 14.85
C HIS A 113 -6.24 -16.89 14.93
N LEU A 114 -6.74 -16.47 13.77
CA LEU A 114 -7.98 -15.71 13.67
C LEU A 114 -9.18 -16.65 13.83
N ASN A 115 -10.09 -16.28 14.71
CA ASN A 115 -11.32 -17.03 14.96
C ASN A 115 -12.43 -16.71 13.93
N ASP A 116 -12.30 -15.64 13.16
CA ASP A 116 -13.33 -15.24 12.21
C ASP A 116 -13.50 -16.28 11.07
N PRO A 117 -14.70 -16.87 10.87
CA PRO A 117 -14.97 -17.75 9.75
C PRO A 117 -14.70 -17.15 8.37
N LEU A 118 -14.70 -15.81 8.24
CA LEU A 118 -14.34 -15.12 7.01
C LEU A 118 -12.84 -15.28 6.68
N TYR A 119 -12.00 -15.48 7.70
CA TYR A 119 -10.55 -15.64 7.57
C TYR A 119 -10.13 -17.10 7.73
N ARG A 120 -10.24 -17.86 6.63
CA ARG A 120 -9.73 -19.23 6.50
C ARG A 120 -8.42 -19.29 5.73
N ASP A 121 -7.61 -20.32 5.99
CA ASP A 121 -6.42 -20.60 5.19
C ASP A 121 -6.80 -20.87 3.73
N LEU A 122 -6.10 -20.25 2.78
CA LEU A 122 -6.43 -20.38 1.35
C LEU A 122 -6.13 -21.77 0.79
N ASN A 123 -5.13 -22.47 1.33
CA ASN A 123 -4.76 -23.82 0.88
C ASN A 123 -5.62 -24.88 1.57
N ASN A 124 -6.10 -24.60 2.80
CA ASN A 124 -7.00 -25.47 3.53
C ASN A 124 -8.17 -24.68 4.16
N PRO A 125 -9.27 -24.48 3.42
CA PRO A 125 -10.42 -23.67 3.89
C PRO A 125 -11.08 -24.15 5.18
N LYS A 126 -10.81 -25.39 5.62
CA LYS A 126 -11.32 -25.93 6.89
C LYS A 126 -10.55 -25.43 8.11
N GLN A 127 -9.33 -24.92 7.92
CA GLN A 127 -8.49 -24.43 9.00
C GLN A 127 -8.68 -22.92 9.20
N PRO A 128 -8.70 -22.44 10.45
CA PRO A 128 -8.63 -21.00 10.74
C PRO A 128 -7.31 -20.43 10.21
N LEU A 129 -7.32 -19.14 9.84
CA LEU A 129 -6.11 -18.51 9.35
C LEU A 129 -5.10 -18.33 10.51
N LYS A 130 -3.94 -18.98 10.37
CA LYS A 130 -2.78 -18.71 11.22
C LYS A 130 -2.09 -17.42 10.78
N ILE A 131 -2.18 -16.39 11.60
CA ILE A 131 -1.66 -15.04 11.31
C ILE A 131 -0.26 -14.80 11.90
N LEU A 132 0.11 -15.51 12.96
CA LEU A 132 1.48 -15.53 13.50
C LEU A 132 1.95 -16.96 13.67
N GLY A 133 3.26 -17.18 13.55
CA GLY A 133 3.88 -18.50 13.62
C GLY A 133 5.38 -18.42 13.94
N GLU A 134 5.93 -19.53 14.41
CA GLU A 134 7.36 -19.68 14.65
C GLU A 134 8.13 -20.08 13.37
N PHE A 135 9.40 -19.70 13.31
CA PHE A 135 10.27 -20.08 12.19
C PHE A 135 11.68 -20.44 12.65
N ALA A 136 12.27 -21.40 11.94
CA ALA A 136 13.69 -21.68 12.05
C ALA A 136 14.52 -20.55 11.41
N ALA A 137 15.41 -19.96 12.19
CA ALA A 137 16.40 -18.98 11.79
C ALA A 137 17.80 -19.60 12.00
N GLY A 138 18.23 -20.44 11.06
CA GLY A 138 19.47 -21.20 11.22
C GLY A 138 19.31 -22.36 12.19
N LYS A 139 20.09 -22.36 13.29
CA LYS A 139 20.02 -23.39 14.35
C LYS A 139 18.99 -23.07 15.43
N ASP A 140 18.52 -21.82 15.51
CA ASP A 140 17.62 -21.34 16.55
C ASP A 140 16.22 -21.07 15.99
N PHE A 141 15.20 -21.18 16.84
CA PHE A 141 13.85 -20.74 16.51
C PHE A 141 13.64 -19.33 17.04
N LYS A 142 13.19 -18.42 16.18
CA LYS A 142 12.70 -17.11 16.62
C LYS A 142 11.17 -17.18 16.70
N ARG A 143 10.61 -16.52 17.71
CA ARG A 143 9.17 -16.41 17.99
C ARG A 143 8.77 -14.97 18.23
N SER A 144 7.47 -14.70 18.11
CA SER A 144 6.97 -13.35 18.36
C SER A 144 7.11 -13.02 19.84
N LEU A 145 7.54 -11.80 20.15
CA LEU A 145 7.71 -11.32 21.51
C LEU A 145 8.77 -12.08 22.31
N ASP A 146 9.77 -12.67 21.63
CA ASP A 146 11.01 -13.13 22.26
C ASP A 146 11.69 -11.97 23.00
N LEU A 147 12.26 -12.28 24.17
CA LEU A 147 12.84 -11.29 25.08
C LEU A 147 14.28 -11.69 25.42
N ASP A 148 15.22 -10.80 25.15
CA ASP A 148 16.62 -10.90 25.57
C ASP A 148 16.87 -9.94 26.73
N VAL A 149 17.53 -10.40 27.79
CA VAL A 149 17.93 -9.57 28.94
C VAL A 149 19.37 -9.91 29.25
N ALA A 150 20.31 -9.14 28.70
CA ALA A 150 21.73 -9.50 28.68
C ALA A 150 22.30 -9.83 30.08
N GLN A 151 21.89 -9.08 31.10
CA GLN A 151 22.32 -9.28 32.49
C GLN A 151 21.75 -10.58 33.09
N LEU A 152 20.55 -11.00 32.68
CA LEU A 152 19.94 -12.26 33.10
C LEU A 152 20.53 -13.44 32.30
N ASP A 153 20.69 -13.29 30.99
CA ASP A 153 21.30 -14.28 30.11
C ASP A 153 22.73 -14.63 30.52
N ALA A 154 23.53 -13.64 30.91
CA ALA A 154 24.87 -13.85 31.46
C ALA A 154 24.86 -14.74 32.72
N LYS A 155 23.82 -14.63 33.56
CA LYS A 155 23.67 -15.46 34.76
C LYS A 155 23.14 -16.85 34.45
N LEU A 156 22.25 -16.96 33.46
CA LEU A 156 21.69 -18.22 32.98
C LEU A 156 22.69 -19.06 32.18
N ALA A 157 23.70 -18.43 31.57
CA ALA A 157 24.76 -19.12 30.83
C ALA A 157 25.48 -20.19 31.66
N ALA A 158 25.58 -20.01 32.98
CA ALA A 158 26.11 -21.03 33.91
C ALA A 158 25.32 -22.35 33.90
N LEU A 159 24.06 -22.30 33.46
CA LEU A 159 23.15 -23.45 33.31
C LEU A 159 23.00 -23.91 31.85
N ASN A 160 23.83 -23.40 30.92
CA ASN A 160 23.71 -23.64 29.48
C ASN A 160 22.32 -23.29 28.91
N THR A 161 21.71 -22.22 29.42
CA THR A 161 20.41 -21.72 28.96
C THR A 161 20.45 -20.19 28.89
N ASP A 162 19.45 -19.62 28.24
CA ASP A 162 19.19 -18.18 28.15
C ASP A 162 17.68 -17.92 28.30
N CYS A 163 17.25 -16.65 28.20
CA CYS A 163 15.85 -16.26 28.29
C CYS A 163 14.95 -16.98 27.27
N HIS A 164 15.46 -17.32 26.08
CA HIS A 164 14.71 -17.97 24.99
C HIS A 164 14.52 -19.47 25.20
N SER A 165 15.56 -20.14 25.68
CA SER A 165 15.63 -21.59 25.85
C SER A 165 15.19 -22.05 27.23
N ALA A 166 15.21 -21.16 28.23
CA ALA A 166 14.75 -21.47 29.57
C ALA A 166 13.25 -21.75 29.60
N ASN A 167 12.85 -22.67 30.49
CA ASN A 167 11.45 -22.94 30.78
C ASN A 167 10.98 -22.02 31.91
N TRP A 168 10.12 -21.07 31.58
CA TRP A 168 9.56 -20.10 32.52
C TRP A 168 8.51 -20.75 33.40
N LYS A 169 8.48 -20.36 34.68
CA LYS A 169 7.52 -20.82 35.67
C LYS A 169 6.18 -20.12 35.44
N VAL A 170 5.10 -20.88 35.37
CA VAL A 170 3.74 -20.32 35.34
C VAL A 170 3.34 -19.95 36.76
N LEU A 171 3.22 -18.65 37.04
CA LEU A 171 2.81 -18.14 38.34
C LEU A 171 1.28 -18.10 38.48
N GLU A 172 0.61 -17.66 37.42
CA GLU A 172 -0.85 -17.50 37.41
C GLU A 172 -1.40 -17.94 36.05
N LEU A 173 -2.58 -18.56 36.09
CA LEU A 173 -3.33 -18.91 34.89
C LEU A 173 -4.81 -18.64 35.17
N VAL A 174 -5.35 -17.62 34.51
CA VAL A 174 -6.72 -17.14 34.75
C VAL A 174 -7.64 -17.78 33.72
N LYS A 175 -8.64 -18.51 34.22
CA LYS A 175 -9.68 -19.12 33.40
C LYS A 175 -10.68 -18.08 32.90
N ASP A 176 -11.29 -18.35 31.76
CA ASP A 176 -12.42 -17.57 31.30
C ASP A 176 -13.60 -17.70 32.30
N PRO A 177 -14.27 -16.59 32.67
CA PRO A 177 -15.40 -16.63 33.60
C PRO A 177 -16.60 -17.44 33.11
N ASP A 178 -16.85 -17.50 31.79
CA ASP A 178 -18.02 -18.16 31.22
C ASP A 178 -17.72 -19.60 30.75
N ASP A 179 -16.47 -19.90 30.36
CA ASP A 179 -16.00 -21.26 30.03
C ASP A 179 -14.71 -21.64 30.78
N PRO A 180 -14.81 -22.39 31.90
CA PRO A 180 -13.66 -22.83 32.70
C PRO A 180 -12.64 -23.74 32.00
N LYS A 181 -12.90 -24.17 30.75
CA LYS A 181 -11.95 -24.90 29.91
C LYS A 181 -11.00 -23.97 29.15
N LEU A 182 -11.39 -22.71 28.98
CA LEU A 182 -10.61 -21.68 28.29
C LEU A 182 -9.80 -20.87 29.30
N TYR A 183 -8.70 -20.29 28.82
CA TYR A 183 -7.86 -19.38 29.58
C TYR A 183 -7.85 -18.00 28.93
N GLN A 184 -7.96 -16.98 29.76
CA GLN A 184 -7.97 -15.58 29.33
C GLN A 184 -6.57 -14.96 29.44
N SER A 185 -5.83 -15.31 30.49
CA SER A 185 -4.49 -14.78 30.73
C SER A 185 -3.56 -15.78 31.40
N VAL A 186 -2.26 -15.55 31.24
CA VAL A 186 -1.19 -16.30 31.89
C VAL A 186 -0.09 -15.36 32.35
N LEU A 187 0.44 -15.59 33.55
CA LEU A 187 1.64 -14.94 34.08
C LEU A 187 2.78 -15.96 34.15
N LEU A 188 3.87 -15.66 33.45
CA LEU A 188 5.10 -16.45 33.46
C LEU A 188 6.22 -15.66 34.16
N SER A 189 7.14 -16.37 34.81
CA SER A 189 8.29 -15.78 35.50
C SER A 189 9.57 -16.57 35.25
N LEU A 190 10.67 -15.85 35.12
CA LEU A 190 12.03 -16.38 35.09
C LEU A 190 12.88 -15.62 36.11
N THR A 191 13.44 -16.35 37.06
CA THR A 191 14.31 -15.81 38.11
C THR A 191 15.76 -16.19 37.81
N ALA A 192 16.69 -15.25 38.02
CA ALA A 192 18.12 -15.55 37.92
C ALA A 192 18.53 -16.66 38.89
N PRO A 193 19.56 -17.47 38.57
CA PRO A 193 20.03 -18.55 39.47
C PRO A 193 20.48 -18.06 40.85
N ASP A 194 20.98 -16.83 40.93
CA ASP A 194 21.38 -16.17 42.18
C ASP A 194 20.20 -15.49 42.93
N GLY A 195 18.98 -15.58 42.38
CA GLY A 195 17.76 -14.99 42.94
C GLY A 195 17.70 -13.47 42.87
N SER A 196 18.67 -12.81 42.23
CA SER A 196 18.82 -11.34 42.29
C SER A 196 17.82 -10.57 41.42
N ILE A 197 17.42 -11.15 40.29
CA ILE A 197 16.54 -10.55 39.29
C ILE A 197 15.43 -11.54 38.98
N GLU A 198 14.21 -11.04 38.86
CA GLU A 198 13.08 -11.77 38.30
C GLU A 198 12.46 -10.98 37.14
N VAL A 199 12.22 -11.66 36.02
CA VAL A 199 11.47 -11.12 34.89
C VAL A 199 10.16 -11.86 34.78
N GLN A 200 9.05 -11.12 34.71
CA GLN A 200 7.71 -11.64 34.56
C GLN A 200 7.09 -11.17 33.24
N LYS A 201 6.38 -12.08 32.56
CA LYS A 201 5.58 -11.77 31.36
C LYS A 201 4.14 -12.19 31.58
N LYS A 202 3.24 -11.22 31.55
CA LYS A 202 1.79 -11.47 31.58
C LYS A 202 1.24 -11.37 30.18
N TYR A 203 0.44 -12.33 29.73
CA TYR A 203 -0.30 -12.28 28.47
C TYR A 203 -1.78 -12.30 28.77
N GLU A 204 -2.57 -11.47 28.08
CA GLU A 204 -4.01 -11.39 28.24
C GLU A 204 -4.72 -11.17 26.90
N LEU A 205 -5.79 -11.93 26.68
CA LEU A 205 -6.75 -11.68 25.61
C LEU A 205 -8.04 -11.12 26.22
N LYS A 206 -8.58 -10.08 25.59
CA LYS A 206 -9.91 -9.58 25.96
C LYS A 206 -10.97 -10.42 25.27
N LYS A 207 -11.92 -10.91 26.05
CA LYS A 207 -13.18 -11.45 25.55
C LYS A 207 -14.14 -10.31 25.31
N TYR A 208 -14.83 -10.32 24.18
CA TYR A 208 -15.84 -9.33 23.90
C TYR A 208 -17.16 -9.73 24.58
N PRO A 209 -17.75 -8.86 25.43
CA PRO A 209 -19.05 -9.15 26.02
C PRO A 209 -20.11 -9.07 24.92
N VAL A 210 -20.81 -10.17 24.66
CA VAL A 210 -21.94 -10.20 23.72
C VAL A 210 -23.13 -9.48 24.35
N PRO A 211 -23.58 -8.30 23.85
CA PRO A 211 -24.78 -7.67 24.39
C PRO A 211 -26.00 -8.54 24.10
N GLU A 212 -26.93 -8.67 25.06
CA GLU A 212 -28.15 -9.45 24.88
C GLU A 212 -28.90 -9.03 23.60
N GLY A 213 -29.17 -9.99 22.72
CA GLY A 213 -29.91 -9.79 21.47
C GLY A 213 -29.10 -9.25 20.29
N LYS A 214 -27.79 -9.04 20.41
CA LYS A 214 -26.91 -8.67 19.29
C LYS A 214 -25.89 -9.77 18.99
N ASP A 215 -25.62 -10.01 17.70
CA ASP A 215 -24.55 -10.92 17.29
C ASP A 215 -23.20 -10.20 17.46
N PHE A 216 -22.33 -10.69 18.36
CA PHE A 216 -21.01 -10.07 18.57
C PHE A 216 -20.14 -10.12 17.30
N ARG A 217 -20.48 -10.99 16.34
CA ARG A 217 -19.80 -11.07 15.04
C ARG A 217 -19.90 -9.76 14.26
N GLU A 218 -20.91 -8.92 14.50
CA GLU A 218 -21.01 -7.57 13.93
C GLU A 218 -19.86 -6.66 14.36
N PHE A 219 -19.27 -6.91 15.53
CA PHE A 219 -18.20 -6.08 16.09
C PHE A 219 -16.81 -6.50 15.62
N ARG A 220 -16.65 -7.69 15.02
CA ARG A 220 -15.36 -8.17 14.48
C ARG A 220 -14.78 -7.27 13.39
N ASP A 221 -15.62 -6.44 12.82
CA ASP A 221 -15.25 -5.53 11.76
C ASP A 221 -14.87 -4.14 12.26
N THR A 222 -15.20 -3.81 13.52
CA THR A 222 -15.08 -2.45 14.07
C THR A 222 -14.31 -2.38 15.37
N ASP A 223 -14.29 -3.44 16.16
CA ASP A 223 -13.65 -3.45 17.46
C ASP A 223 -12.22 -3.99 17.39
N GLN A 224 -11.28 -3.07 17.56
CA GLN A 224 -9.86 -3.37 17.58
C GLN A 224 -9.45 -4.25 18.76
N ALA A 225 -10.10 -4.14 19.92
CA ALA A 225 -9.65 -4.77 21.17
C ALA A 225 -9.66 -6.30 21.09
N GLY A 226 -10.57 -6.89 20.30
CA GLY A 226 -10.60 -8.34 20.12
C GLY A 226 -9.40 -8.91 19.35
N TYR A 227 -8.70 -8.08 18.57
CA TYR A 227 -7.48 -8.46 17.83
C TYR A 227 -6.19 -8.07 18.57
N MET A 228 -6.28 -7.61 19.80
CA MET A 228 -5.12 -7.20 20.61
C MET A 228 -4.69 -8.33 21.54
N VAL A 229 -3.41 -8.68 21.47
CA VAL A 229 -2.73 -9.47 22.50
C VAL A 229 -2.06 -8.51 23.46
N HIS A 230 -2.64 -8.31 24.65
CA HIS A 230 -2.04 -7.46 25.67
C HIS A 230 -0.95 -8.24 26.39
N PHE A 231 0.18 -7.60 26.68
CA PHE A 231 1.20 -8.20 27.50
C PHE A 231 2.01 -7.19 28.30
N ASP A 232 2.42 -7.60 29.50
CA ASP A 232 3.25 -6.82 30.40
C ASP A 232 4.62 -7.47 30.54
N ILE A 233 5.68 -6.67 30.53
CA ILE A 233 7.03 -7.08 30.92
C ILE A 233 7.33 -6.37 32.24
N LYS A 234 7.43 -7.15 33.32
CA LYS A 234 7.77 -6.65 34.66
C LYS A 234 9.13 -7.18 35.06
N VAL A 235 10.04 -6.30 35.47
CA VAL A 235 11.34 -6.67 36.01
C VAL A 235 11.42 -6.27 37.47
N VAL A 236 11.79 -7.22 38.32
CA VAL A 236 11.85 -7.07 39.78
C VAL A 236 13.29 -7.30 40.25
N ASN A 237 13.80 -6.37 41.05
CA ASN A 237 15.10 -6.51 41.71
C ASN A 237 14.90 -7.03 43.13
N HIS A 238 15.27 -8.29 43.36
CA HIS A 238 15.20 -8.93 44.68
C HIS A 238 16.48 -8.76 45.50
N SER A 239 17.51 -8.14 44.91
CA SER A 239 18.78 -7.91 45.59
C SER A 239 18.74 -6.69 46.51
N GLN A 240 19.71 -6.62 47.42
CA GLN A 240 19.89 -5.48 48.33
C GLN A 240 20.65 -4.31 47.66
N ALA A 241 21.11 -4.47 46.42
CA ALA A 241 21.82 -3.46 45.66
C ALA A 241 20.94 -2.90 44.55
N ALA A 242 21.15 -1.64 44.18
CA ALA A 242 20.53 -1.09 42.98
C ALA A 242 21.07 -1.84 41.75
N GLN A 243 20.19 -2.08 40.77
CA GLN A 243 20.54 -2.77 39.55
C GLN A 243 20.09 -1.94 38.35
N LYS A 244 20.86 -2.05 37.27
CA LYS A 244 20.59 -1.38 36.01
C LYS A 244 20.64 -2.41 34.91
N LEU A 245 19.56 -2.52 34.15
CA LEU A 245 19.44 -3.49 33.06
C LEU A 245 18.58 -2.96 31.93
N ASP A 246 18.68 -3.59 30.77
CA ASP A 246 17.89 -3.30 29.59
C ASP A 246 17.43 -4.62 28.98
N TYR A 247 16.47 -4.54 28.07
CA TYR A 247 15.99 -5.70 27.33
C TYR A 247 15.82 -5.41 25.84
N GLN A 248 15.92 -6.46 25.04
CA GLN A 248 15.56 -6.42 23.63
C GLN A 248 14.30 -7.26 23.42
N LEU A 249 13.29 -6.65 22.82
CA LEU A 249 12.01 -7.27 22.54
C LEU A 249 11.84 -7.43 21.04
N LEU A 250 11.71 -8.67 20.58
CA LEU A 250 11.42 -8.95 19.19
C LEU A 250 9.95 -8.70 18.88
N GLY A 251 9.69 -7.99 17.78
CA GLY A 251 8.35 -7.72 17.29
C GLY A 251 7.64 -8.96 16.74
N PRO A 252 6.47 -8.77 16.13
CA PRO A 252 5.72 -9.87 15.53
C PRO A 252 6.49 -10.49 14.36
N ILE A 253 6.47 -11.82 14.30
CA ILE A 253 6.95 -12.61 13.17
C ILE A 253 5.87 -13.62 12.78
N GLY A 254 5.89 -14.07 11.53
CA GLY A 254 5.00 -15.17 11.14
C GLY A 254 3.74 -14.80 10.42
N ILE A 255 3.62 -13.57 9.93
CA ILE A 255 2.57 -13.25 8.96
C ILE A 255 2.77 -14.09 7.68
N PRO A 256 1.76 -14.91 7.30
CA PRO A 256 1.85 -15.75 6.13
C PRO A 256 1.87 -14.89 4.86
N LEU A 257 2.69 -15.28 3.88
CA LEU A 257 2.60 -14.74 2.53
C LEU A 257 1.56 -15.56 1.78
N GLU A 258 0.35 -15.04 1.71
CA GLU A 258 -0.75 -15.70 1.00
C GLU A 258 -0.59 -15.53 -0.51
N ASN A 259 -0.89 -16.61 -1.26
CA ASN A 259 -0.83 -16.62 -2.72
C ASN A 259 0.49 -16.04 -3.26
N ALA A 260 1.63 -16.50 -2.72
CA ALA A 260 2.94 -15.93 -2.96
C ALA A 260 3.33 -15.83 -4.45
N GLU A 261 2.73 -16.65 -5.31
CA GLU A 261 2.95 -16.64 -6.76
C GLU A 261 2.25 -15.49 -7.48
N ASN A 262 1.13 -15.01 -6.95
CA ASN A 262 0.33 -13.93 -7.54
C ASN A 262 0.28 -12.67 -6.67
N THR A 263 0.81 -12.73 -5.45
CA THR A 263 0.87 -11.58 -4.55
C THR A 263 1.77 -10.51 -5.14
N ARG A 264 1.34 -9.26 -4.97
CA ARG A 264 2.08 -8.08 -5.44
C ARG A 264 2.66 -7.28 -4.27
N LYS A 265 2.12 -7.50 -3.06
CA LYS A 265 2.62 -6.97 -1.79
C LYS A 265 3.18 -8.11 -0.94
N TYR A 266 4.46 -8.01 -0.66
CA TYR A 266 5.15 -8.94 0.23
C TYR A 266 5.04 -8.48 1.70
N ARG A 267 5.98 -8.88 2.56
CA ARG A 267 6.05 -8.38 3.93
C ARG A 267 6.77 -7.04 3.91
N ASP A 268 6.07 -6.00 4.33
CA ASP A 268 6.66 -4.70 4.58
C ASP A 268 6.75 -4.49 6.09
N LEU A 269 7.85 -3.89 6.54
CA LEU A 269 8.01 -3.45 7.91
C LEU A 269 7.47 -2.03 8.04
N ARG A 270 6.70 -1.79 9.10
CA ARG A 270 6.05 -0.51 9.39
C ARG A 270 6.50 0.00 10.76
N ILE A 271 6.89 1.27 10.83
CA ILE A 271 7.12 1.98 12.09
C ILE A 271 6.40 3.32 12.02
N GLY A 272 5.43 3.52 12.90
CA GLY A 272 4.75 4.80 13.08
C GLY A 272 5.34 5.55 14.27
N PHE A 273 5.96 6.69 14.04
CA PHE A 273 6.54 7.56 15.07
C PHE A 273 5.57 8.64 15.51
N LEU A 274 5.46 8.85 16.82
CA LEU A 274 4.66 9.94 17.38
C LEU A 274 5.32 11.29 17.09
N GLN A 275 4.48 12.26 16.73
CA GLN A 275 4.84 13.67 16.62
C GLN A 275 4.28 14.47 17.80
N ASP A 276 4.71 15.72 17.92
CA ASP A 276 4.28 16.65 18.97
C ASP A 276 2.77 16.96 18.91
N ASP A 277 2.20 17.01 17.70
CA ASP A 277 0.77 17.19 17.43
C ASP A 277 -0.07 15.90 17.59
N LYS A 278 0.53 14.81 18.08
CA LYS A 278 -0.03 13.45 18.19
C LYS A 278 -0.34 12.78 16.84
N SER A 279 0.04 13.38 15.72
CA SER A 279 0.03 12.68 14.44
C SER A 279 1.12 11.60 14.41
N VAL A 280 0.99 10.67 13.47
CA VAL A 280 1.92 9.56 13.31
C VAL A 280 2.66 9.69 11.99
N ASP A 281 3.98 9.83 12.07
CA ASP A 281 4.89 9.79 10.93
C ASP A 281 5.26 8.33 10.60
N ASN A 282 4.90 7.86 9.41
CA ASN A 282 4.98 6.44 9.06
C ASN A 282 6.18 6.16 8.17
N LYS A 283 7.09 5.30 8.63
CA LYS A 283 8.15 4.71 7.82
C LYS A 283 7.80 3.29 7.39
N MET A 284 8.15 2.98 6.15
CA MET A 284 7.98 1.66 5.54
C MET A 284 9.33 1.19 5.03
N PHE A 285 9.65 -0.08 5.28
CA PHE A 285 10.85 -0.74 4.76
C PHE A 285 10.46 -2.05 4.10
N THR A 286 10.97 -2.26 2.90
CA THR A 286 10.86 -3.56 2.22
C THR A 286 11.99 -4.49 2.66
N ALA A 287 11.80 -5.80 2.49
CA ALA A 287 12.84 -6.77 2.78
C ALA A 287 14.18 -6.52 2.01
N PRO A 288 14.17 -6.22 0.70
CA PRO A 288 15.40 -5.89 -0.02
C PRO A 288 16.12 -4.65 0.51
N GLU A 289 15.39 -3.59 0.89
CA GLU A 289 15.99 -2.37 1.48
C GLU A 289 16.69 -2.67 2.81
N ILE A 290 16.09 -3.51 3.66
CA ILE A 290 16.73 -3.93 4.93
C ILE A 290 17.97 -4.77 4.66
N ILE A 291 17.93 -5.67 3.68
CA ILE A 291 19.09 -6.49 3.29
C ILE A 291 20.23 -5.60 2.75
N GLU A 292 19.90 -4.60 1.95
CA GLU A 292 20.87 -3.62 1.44
C GLU A 292 21.54 -2.85 2.59
N GLN A 293 20.75 -2.33 3.53
CA GLN A 293 21.26 -1.66 4.73
C GLN A 293 22.12 -2.58 5.61
N LEU A 294 21.72 -3.84 5.76
CA LEU A 294 22.47 -4.84 6.52
C LEU A 294 23.83 -5.13 5.86
N ASN A 295 23.85 -5.34 4.54
CA ASN A 295 25.08 -5.58 3.78
C ASN A 295 26.02 -4.36 3.83
N ALA A 296 25.48 -3.15 3.87
CA ALA A 296 26.23 -1.91 4.03
C ALA A 296 26.63 -1.60 5.49
N GLN A 297 26.19 -2.41 6.48
CA GLN A 297 26.36 -2.14 7.91
C GLN A 297 25.80 -0.79 8.37
N GLN A 298 24.70 -0.36 7.74
CA GLN A 298 24.05 0.95 7.95
C GLN A 298 22.59 0.81 8.39
N ILE A 299 22.27 -0.20 9.21
CA ILE A 299 20.92 -0.32 9.79
C ILE A 299 20.68 0.88 10.71
N GLU A 300 19.67 1.68 10.37
CA GLU A 300 19.30 2.87 11.13
C GLU A 300 18.55 2.46 12.41
N LYS A 301 19.02 2.97 13.56
CA LYS A 301 18.35 2.83 14.86
C LYS A 301 17.57 4.10 15.16
N TYR A 302 16.28 3.96 15.46
CA TYR A 302 15.40 5.09 15.72
C TYR A 302 15.14 5.28 17.20
N SER A 303 15.52 6.42 17.77
CA SER A 303 15.26 6.79 19.18
C SER A 303 13.92 7.48 19.42
N ARG A 304 13.19 7.82 18.34
CA ARG A 304 11.89 8.48 18.40
C ARG A 304 10.84 7.58 19.04
N ALA A 305 9.91 8.19 19.76
CA ALA A 305 8.72 7.53 20.30
C ALA A 305 7.89 6.91 19.18
N PHE A 306 7.51 5.65 19.33
CA PHE A 306 6.68 4.96 18.36
C PHE A 306 5.26 4.79 18.88
N GLN A 307 4.28 5.02 18.02
CA GLN A 307 2.89 4.64 18.24
C GLN A 307 2.71 3.15 17.97
N TYR A 308 3.30 2.65 16.89
CA TYR A 308 3.24 1.23 16.53
C TYR A 308 4.44 0.82 15.69
N ALA A 309 4.82 -0.45 15.75
CA ALA A 309 5.89 -1.02 14.94
C ALA A 309 5.63 -2.50 14.65
N GLY A 310 5.88 -2.98 13.45
CA GLY A 310 5.66 -4.38 13.12
C GLY A 310 5.70 -4.64 11.62
N VAL A 311 4.91 -5.61 11.18
CA VAL A 311 4.89 -6.07 9.79
C VAL A 311 3.48 -6.13 9.24
N ASP A 312 3.34 -5.85 7.95
CA ASP A 312 2.08 -6.00 7.25
C ASP A 312 2.24 -6.70 5.89
N ILE A 313 1.16 -7.30 5.44
CA ILE A 313 1.00 -7.83 4.08
C ILE A 313 -0.22 -7.15 3.44
N GLN A 314 -0.68 -7.68 2.31
CA GLN A 314 -1.83 -7.13 1.59
C GLN A 314 -3.07 -6.96 2.49
N TYR A 315 -3.47 -8.01 3.22
CA TYR A 315 -4.75 -8.04 3.96
C TYR A 315 -4.64 -8.01 5.48
N PHE A 316 -3.46 -8.30 6.03
CA PHE A 316 -3.28 -8.46 7.47
C PHE A 316 -2.08 -7.69 7.96
N ALA A 317 -2.10 -7.33 9.24
CA ALA A 317 -1.01 -6.67 9.92
C ALA A 317 -0.83 -7.25 11.31
N ALA A 318 0.42 -7.26 11.76
CA ALA A 318 0.77 -7.50 13.14
C ALA A 318 1.64 -6.34 13.62
N LEU A 319 1.15 -5.56 14.58
CA LEU A 319 1.73 -4.30 15.01
C LEU A 319 1.84 -4.27 16.53
N LEU A 320 3.06 -4.15 17.03
CA LEU A 320 3.37 -3.90 18.43
C LEU A 320 3.14 -2.43 18.76
N THR A 321 2.47 -2.14 19.87
CA THR A 321 2.20 -0.78 20.37
C THR A 321 2.33 -0.74 21.89
N PRO A 322 2.77 0.35 22.51
CA PRO A 322 2.65 0.53 23.96
C PRO A 322 1.17 0.60 24.40
N ASP A 323 0.77 -0.10 25.47
CA ASP A 323 -0.63 -0.20 25.95
C ASP A 323 -1.12 1.07 26.71
N GLY A 324 -0.33 2.15 26.69
CA GLY A 324 -0.68 3.45 27.29
C GLY A 324 -0.61 3.53 28.82
N LYS A 325 -0.73 2.41 29.55
CA LYS A 325 -0.85 2.41 31.03
C LYS A 325 0.28 3.12 31.77
N ASN A 326 1.52 3.05 31.27
CA ASN A 326 2.66 3.82 31.79
C ASN A 326 3.51 4.43 30.64
N TYR A 327 2.91 4.63 29.46
CA TYR A 327 3.63 5.14 28.30
C TYR A 327 3.43 6.65 28.20
N ASP A 328 4.47 7.40 28.53
CA ASP A 328 4.47 8.87 28.55
C ASP A 328 5.66 9.38 27.71
N PRO A 329 5.50 9.46 26.38
CA PRO A 329 6.55 9.97 25.52
C PRO A 329 6.68 11.49 25.70
N GLN A 330 7.91 11.98 25.83
CA GLN A 330 8.20 13.38 26.11
C GLN A 330 8.93 14.05 24.95
N LEU A 331 8.65 15.33 24.71
CA LEU A 331 9.35 16.12 23.70
C LEU A 331 10.74 16.49 24.20
N VAL A 332 11.78 15.94 23.57
CA VAL A 332 13.18 16.21 23.89
C VAL A 332 13.87 16.68 22.61
N ASN A 333 14.42 17.90 22.63
CA ASN A 333 15.10 18.51 21.48
C ASN A 333 14.25 18.55 20.19
N GLY A 334 12.92 18.71 20.32
CA GLY A 334 12.00 18.78 19.19
C GLY A 334 11.54 17.43 18.63
N GLU A 335 11.97 16.31 19.22
CA GLU A 335 11.49 14.98 18.87
C GLU A 335 10.82 14.31 20.07
N MET A 336 9.70 13.62 19.85
CA MET A 336 9.08 12.80 20.89
C MET A 336 10.00 11.61 21.19
N GLN A 337 10.38 11.42 22.45
CA GLN A 337 11.17 10.30 22.92
C GLN A 337 10.35 9.38 23.82
N SER A 338 10.50 8.08 23.60
CA SER A 338 9.85 7.04 24.38
C SER A 338 10.44 6.94 25.79
N ASN A 339 9.62 6.76 26.81
CA ASN A 339 10.09 6.35 28.13
C ASN A 339 10.37 4.84 28.21
N TYR A 340 9.84 4.04 27.27
CA TYR A 340 10.03 2.58 27.24
C TYR A 340 11.26 2.14 26.44
N SER A 341 11.52 2.78 25.30
CA SER A 341 12.48 2.32 24.29
C SER A 341 13.58 3.34 24.06
N ALA A 342 14.83 2.89 24.08
CA ALA A 342 15.98 3.71 23.68
C ALA A 342 16.12 3.73 22.15
N SER A 343 15.85 2.60 21.50
CA SER A 343 15.85 2.53 20.05
C SER A 343 14.94 1.44 19.49
N ILE A 344 14.60 1.58 18.22
CA ILE A 344 13.87 0.59 17.43
C ILE A 344 14.61 0.40 16.12
N GLU A 345 14.78 -0.86 15.70
CA GLU A 345 15.52 -1.17 14.48
C GLU A 345 14.90 -2.32 13.68
N PRO A 346 14.99 -2.30 12.34
CA PRO A 346 14.66 -3.43 11.50
C PRO A 346 15.59 -4.63 11.75
N VAL A 347 15.01 -5.84 11.73
CA VAL A 347 15.73 -7.10 11.87
C VAL A 347 15.35 -8.06 10.74
N LEU A 348 16.38 -8.63 10.11
CA LEU A 348 16.22 -9.74 9.16
C LEU A 348 16.23 -11.05 9.93
N VAL A 349 15.09 -11.73 10.00
CA VAL A 349 14.94 -13.03 10.67
C VAL A 349 15.43 -14.17 9.78
N GLN A 350 15.06 -14.14 8.50
CA GLN A 350 15.47 -15.15 7.54
C GLN A 350 15.51 -14.57 6.13
N ARG A 351 16.63 -14.75 5.43
CA ARG A 351 16.78 -14.33 4.03
C ARG A 351 16.08 -15.30 3.09
N GLY A 352 15.31 -14.77 2.15
CA GLY A 352 14.75 -15.52 1.03
C GLY A 352 15.85 -15.90 0.06
N LEU A 353 16.05 -17.20 -0.18
CA LEU A 353 17.18 -17.69 -0.98
C LEU A 353 16.99 -17.50 -2.49
N ARG A 354 15.74 -17.54 -2.98
CA ARG A 354 15.41 -17.38 -4.40
C ARG A 354 14.99 -15.95 -4.75
N ASP A 355 14.32 -15.29 -3.80
CA ASP A 355 13.79 -13.96 -3.96
C ASP A 355 13.88 -13.24 -2.61
N GLU A 356 14.61 -12.14 -2.58
CA GLU A 356 14.82 -11.34 -1.37
C GLU A 356 13.53 -10.71 -0.86
N THR A 357 12.54 -10.47 -1.72
CA THR A 357 11.22 -9.95 -1.32
C THR A 357 10.44 -10.92 -0.43
N GLN A 358 10.76 -12.22 -0.49
CA GLN A 358 10.15 -13.26 0.33
C GLN A 358 10.80 -13.42 1.71
N SER A 359 11.84 -12.62 2.00
CA SER A 359 12.53 -12.67 3.28
C SER A 359 11.58 -12.37 4.45
N ARG A 360 11.95 -12.88 5.61
CA ARG A 360 11.25 -12.64 6.88
C ARG A 360 11.98 -11.54 7.60
N ILE A 361 11.27 -10.44 7.78
CA ILE A 361 11.73 -9.25 8.49
C ILE A 361 10.79 -9.02 9.67
N THR A 362 11.31 -8.31 10.68
CA THR A 362 10.54 -7.83 11.82
C THR A 362 11.25 -6.63 12.42
N VAL A 363 10.71 -6.09 13.49
CA VAL A 363 11.29 -4.99 14.25
C VAL A 363 11.82 -5.51 15.58
N GLN A 364 12.87 -4.89 16.10
CA GLN A 364 13.35 -5.09 17.46
C GLN A 364 13.23 -3.78 18.23
N VAL A 365 12.69 -3.85 19.44
CA VAL A 365 12.60 -2.74 20.38
C VAL A 365 13.65 -2.93 21.45
N ASN A 366 14.61 -2.02 21.52
CA ASN A 366 15.62 -1.99 22.57
C ASN A 366 15.12 -1.03 23.67
N SER A 367 14.95 -1.55 24.89
CA SER A 367 14.41 -0.75 26.00
C SER A 367 15.36 0.39 26.37
N LYS A 368 14.84 1.39 27.08
CA LYS A 368 15.70 2.25 27.89
C LYS A 368 16.27 1.45 29.06
N ASP A 369 17.36 1.95 29.61
CA ASP A 369 17.90 1.43 30.85
C ASP A 369 16.85 1.50 31.95
N LEU A 370 16.64 0.38 32.62
CA LEU A 370 15.75 0.22 33.76
C LEU A 370 16.58 0.35 35.04
N ASP A 371 16.47 1.51 35.69
CA ASP A 371 17.12 1.77 36.98
C ASP A 371 16.26 1.24 38.13
N LEU A 372 16.60 0.05 38.64
CA LEU A 372 15.85 -0.68 39.66
C LEU A 372 16.47 -0.46 41.05
N ALA A 373 15.74 0.19 41.94
CA ALA A 373 16.09 0.28 43.36
C ALA A 373 16.07 -1.12 44.04
N PRO A 374 16.75 -1.30 45.19
CA PRO A 374 16.65 -2.55 45.97
C PRO A 374 15.19 -2.87 46.31
N GLY A 375 14.73 -4.08 45.97
CA GLY A 375 13.32 -4.48 46.16
C GLY A 375 12.33 -3.81 45.20
N GLY A 376 12.79 -2.96 44.28
CA GLY A 376 11.95 -2.22 43.33
C GLY A 376 11.57 -3.03 42.10
N ASP A 377 10.53 -2.56 41.40
CA ASP A 377 10.12 -3.12 40.11
C ASP A 377 9.74 -2.05 39.10
N ILE A 378 9.89 -2.38 37.81
CA ILE A 378 9.44 -1.57 36.69
C ILE A 378 8.60 -2.46 35.76
N THR A 379 7.47 -1.93 35.29
CA THR A 379 6.56 -2.62 34.36
C THR A 379 6.33 -1.81 33.10
N HIS A 380 6.63 -2.41 31.94
CA HIS A 380 6.26 -1.89 30.63
C HIS A 380 5.09 -2.68 30.05
N SER A 381 4.01 -1.99 29.70
CA SER A 381 2.80 -2.61 29.16
C SER A 381 2.70 -2.37 27.66
N TYR A 382 2.47 -3.44 26.90
CA TYR A 382 2.35 -3.43 25.45
C TYR A 382 1.06 -4.12 25.01
N ALA A 383 0.65 -3.83 23.79
CA ALA A 383 -0.36 -4.58 23.07
C ALA A 383 0.18 -4.91 21.67
N MET A 384 -0.23 -6.04 21.13
CA MET A 384 0.10 -6.42 19.76
C MET A 384 -1.19 -6.64 18.98
N TYR A 385 -1.48 -5.72 18.07
CA TYR A 385 -2.54 -5.89 17.10
C TYR A 385 -2.17 -7.04 16.17
N THR A 386 -3.06 -7.99 15.98
CA THR A 386 -2.85 -9.12 15.07
C THR A 386 -4.16 -9.41 14.34
N GLY A 387 -4.36 -8.77 13.19
CA GLY A 387 -5.68 -8.77 12.57
C GLY A 387 -5.73 -8.25 11.14
N PRO A 388 -6.95 -8.17 10.57
CA PRO A 388 -7.17 -7.72 9.20
C PRO A 388 -6.95 -6.21 9.07
N LYS A 389 -6.54 -5.76 7.88
CA LYS A 389 -6.36 -4.34 7.57
C LYS A 389 -7.69 -3.70 7.20
N ARG A 390 -8.34 -3.10 8.19
CA ARG A 390 -9.58 -2.32 8.01
C ARG A 390 -9.42 -0.95 8.65
N GLU A 391 -10.00 0.07 8.04
CA GLU A 391 -9.88 1.45 8.55
C GLU A 391 -10.44 1.58 9.96
N SER A 392 -11.57 0.92 10.25
CA SER A 392 -12.20 0.85 11.57
C SER A 392 -11.33 0.18 12.64
N LEU A 393 -10.54 -0.83 12.26
CA LEU A 393 -9.69 -1.59 13.19
C LEU A 393 -8.28 -1.02 13.34
N LEU A 394 -7.83 -0.20 12.39
CA LEU A 394 -6.53 0.47 12.42
C LEU A 394 -6.62 1.92 12.92
N GLY A 395 -7.83 2.40 13.20
CA GLY A 395 -8.10 3.72 13.77
C GLY A 395 -7.56 3.89 15.21
N PRO A 396 -7.94 4.99 15.88
CA PRO A 396 -7.61 5.20 17.28
C PRO A 396 -8.11 4.04 18.16
N PRO A 397 -7.35 3.62 19.19
CA PRO A 397 -6.11 4.21 19.68
C PRO A 397 -4.83 3.86 18.90
N LEU A 398 -4.81 2.86 18.03
CA LEU A 398 -3.59 2.42 17.32
C LEU A 398 -3.09 3.44 16.28
N ASN A 399 -3.98 4.21 15.66
CA ASN A 399 -3.65 5.26 14.68
C ASN A 399 -2.75 4.76 13.52
N ALA A 400 -3.02 3.56 13.01
CA ALA A 400 -2.27 2.90 11.94
C ALA A 400 -3.01 2.89 10.59
N THR A 401 -4.02 3.73 10.37
CA THR A 401 -4.82 3.70 9.11
C THR A 401 -3.98 3.90 7.84
N GLU A 402 -2.84 4.58 7.94
CA GLU A 402 -1.93 4.83 6.82
C GLU A 402 -1.26 3.54 6.27
N ILE A 403 -1.17 2.45 7.06
CA ILE A 403 -0.60 1.17 6.57
C ILE A 403 -1.45 0.49 5.50
N MET A 404 -2.69 0.95 5.28
CA MET A 404 -3.54 0.47 4.19
C MET A 404 -3.00 0.85 2.80
N ASP A 405 -2.03 1.77 2.70
CA ASP A 405 -1.37 2.20 1.45
C ASP A 405 -2.35 2.47 0.29
N LEU A 406 -3.38 3.26 0.53
CA LEU A 406 -4.38 3.58 -0.50
C LEU A 406 -3.82 4.49 -1.63
N GLY A 407 -2.57 4.94 -1.47
CA GLY A 407 -1.78 5.65 -2.47
C GLY A 407 -2.32 7.04 -2.82
N ILE A 408 -1.92 7.59 -3.96
CA ILE A 408 -2.19 9.02 -4.31
C ILE A 408 -3.68 9.31 -4.52
N PHE A 409 -4.46 8.28 -4.88
CA PHE A 409 -5.91 8.36 -5.02
C PHE A 409 -6.63 7.81 -3.78
N GLY A 410 -5.95 7.81 -2.63
CA GLY A 410 -6.46 7.29 -1.36
C GLY A 410 -7.85 7.79 -0.98
N PRO A 411 -8.17 9.11 -1.08
CA PRO A 411 -9.52 9.60 -0.79
C PRO A 411 -10.61 8.98 -1.66
N VAL A 412 -10.31 8.75 -2.94
CA VAL A 412 -11.24 8.08 -3.86
C VAL A 412 -11.37 6.61 -3.51
N ALA A 413 -10.27 5.93 -3.17
CA ALA A 413 -10.29 4.54 -2.73
C ALA A 413 -11.12 4.36 -1.44
N LYS A 414 -10.96 5.23 -0.44
CA LYS A 414 -11.78 5.25 0.78
C LYS A 414 -13.26 5.40 0.46
N LEU A 415 -13.61 6.33 -0.43
CA LEU A 415 -14.99 6.52 -0.87
C LEU A 415 -15.55 5.26 -1.56
N MET A 416 -14.76 4.62 -2.43
CA MET A 416 -15.17 3.38 -3.11
C MET A 416 -15.34 2.21 -2.13
N LEU A 417 -14.44 2.06 -1.14
CA LEU A 417 -14.56 1.07 -0.07
C LEU A 417 -15.83 1.29 0.76
N TRP A 418 -16.08 2.54 1.18
CA TRP A 418 -17.27 2.90 1.93
C TRP A 418 -18.56 2.61 1.16
N LEU A 419 -18.61 2.95 -0.14
CA LEU A 419 -19.76 2.62 -0.98
C LEU A 419 -19.93 1.10 -1.13
N LEU A 420 -18.84 0.36 -1.33
CA LEU A 420 -18.87 -1.09 -1.49
C LEU A 420 -19.41 -1.80 -0.23
N THR A 421 -18.91 -1.42 0.96
CA THR A 421 -19.39 -1.99 2.23
C THR A 421 -20.82 -1.59 2.53
N THR A 422 -21.23 -0.37 2.19
CA THR A 422 -22.62 0.10 2.33
C THR A 422 -23.56 -0.69 1.42
N LEU A 423 -23.18 -0.93 0.16
CA LEU A 423 -23.96 -1.73 -0.79
C LEU A 423 -24.11 -3.19 -0.30
N HIS A 424 -23.03 -3.77 0.22
CA HIS A 424 -23.08 -5.09 0.84
C HIS A 424 -23.98 -5.13 2.08
N GLY A 425 -23.97 -4.06 2.90
CA GLY A 425 -24.82 -3.91 4.08
C GLY A 425 -26.34 -3.95 3.79
N PHE A 426 -26.77 -3.71 2.55
CA PHE A 426 -28.16 -3.93 2.12
C PHE A 426 -28.50 -5.41 1.84
N GLY A 427 -27.61 -6.35 2.15
CA GLY A 427 -27.78 -7.79 1.89
C GLY A 427 -27.35 -8.23 0.48
N LEU A 428 -26.63 -7.39 -0.26
CA LEU A 428 -26.08 -7.74 -1.58
C LEU A 428 -24.78 -8.53 -1.41
N SER A 429 -24.56 -9.58 -2.22
CA SER A 429 -23.24 -10.21 -2.27
C SER A 429 -22.19 -9.24 -2.82
N TYR A 430 -20.92 -9.39 -2.43
CA TYR A 430 -19.87 -8.46 -2.85
C TYR A 430 -19.71 -8.35 -4.38
N GLY A 431 -19.92 -9.44 -5.13
CA GLY A 431 -19.88 -9.37 -6.59
C GLY A 431 -21.01 -8.50 -7.17
N ILE A 432 -22.22 -8.58 -6.61
CA ILE A 432 -23.34 -7.70 -6.99
C ILE A 432 -23.06 -6.27 -6.52
N ALA A 433 -22.50 -6.09 -5.33
CA ALA A 433 -22.11 -4.78 -4.81
C ALA A 433 -21.09 -4.09 -5.74
N ILE A 434 -20.11 -4.82 -6.29
CA ILE A 434 -19.17 -4.30 -7.30
C ILE A 434 -19.93 -3.86 -8.57
N ILE A 435 -20.89 -4.65 -9.06
CA ILE A 435 -21.70 -4.29 -10.23
C ILE A 435 -22.52 -3.03 -9.96
N CYS A 436 -23.22 -2.95 -8.82
CA CYS A 436 -24.01 -1.78 -8.43
C CYS A 436 -23.13 -0.53 -8.27
N LEU A 437 -21.98 -0.67 -7.61
CA LEU A 437 -20.98 0.40 -7.47
C LEU A 437 -20.57 0.93 -8.84
N THR A 438 -20.29 0.02 -9.79
CA THR A 438 -19.92 0.36 -11.16
C THR A 438 -21.01 1.15 -11.86
N ILE A 439 -22.27 0.71 -11.74
CA ILE A 439 -23.44 1.37 -12.31
C ILE A 439 -23.63 2.77 -11.72
N ILE A 440 -23.49 2.93 -10.39
CA ILE A 440 -23.61 4.23 -9.71
C ILE A 440 -22.54 5.19 -10.23
N VAL A 441 -21.27 4.78 -10.19
CA VAL A 441 -20.14 5.62 -10.61
C VAL A 441 -20.26 6.00 -12.09
N ARG A 442 -20.52 5.02 -12.97
CA ARG A 442 -20.70 5.27 -14.40
C ARG A 442 -21.93 6.11 -14.70
N GLY A 443 -23.01 5.91 -13.96
CA GLY A 443 -24.24 6.71 -14.03
C GLY A 443 -23.99 8.18 -13.66
N SER A 444 -23.21 8.45 -12.61
CA SER A 444 -22.81 9.82 -12.25
C SER A 444 -21.97 10.50 -13.34
N LEU A 445 -21.18 9.73 -14.09
CA LEU A 445 -20.36 10.23 -15.20
C LEU A 445 -21.12 10.31 -16.54
N TYR A 446 -22.35 9.82 -16.62
CA TYR A 446 -23.16 9.82 -17.84
C TYR A 446 -23.26 11.19 -18.55
N PRO A 447 -23.46 12.33 -17.85
CA PRO A 447 -23.51 13.64 -18.53
C PRO A 447 -22.21 13.98 -19.27
N LEU A 448 -21.07 13.57 -18.70
CA LEU A 448 -19.74 13.77 -19.29
C LEU A 448 -19.54 12.83 -20.49
N SER A 449 -19.84 11.55 -20.32
CA SER A 449 -19.77 10.53 -21.39
C SER A 449 -20.68 10.86 -22.57
N ARG A 450 -21.88 11.40 -22.32
CA ARG A 450 -22.78 11.90 -23.38
C ARG A 450 -22.14 13.04 -24.19
N LYS A 451 -21.48 14.00 -23.55
CA LYS A 451 -20.75 15.08 -24.26
C LYS A 451 -19.63 14.51 -25.13
N GLN A 452 -18.92 13.50 -24.64
CA GLN A 452 -17.88 12.80 -25.41
C GLN A 452 -18.45 12.11 -26.65
N ALA A 453 -19.56 11.39 -26.49
CA ALA A 453 -20.21 10.68 -27.60
C ALA A 453 -20.69 11.65 -28.70
N ILE A 454 -21.25 12.80 -28.32
CA ILE A 454 -21.63 13.87 -29.26
C ILE A 454 -20.39 14.40 -30.00
N GLY A 455 -19.29 14.62 -29.28
CA GLY A 455 -18.01 15.00 -29.89
C GLY A 455 -17.51 13.96 -30.91
N ALA A 456 -17.53 12.68 -30.54
CA ALA A 456 -17.12 11.60 -31.43
C ALA A 456 -17.98 11.53 -32.70
N GLN A 457 -19.29 11.81 -32.60
CA GLN A 457 -20.18 11.89 -33.76
C GLN A 457 -19.83 13.08 -34.67
N LYS A 458 -19.61 14.28 -34.11
CA LYS A 458 -19.13 15.45 -34.87
C LYS A 458 -17.81 15.17 -35.57
N MET A 459 -16.88 14.47 -34.92
CA MET A 459 -15.61 14.08 -35.55
C MET A 459 -15.85 13.16 -36.75
N LYS A 460 -16.81 12.23 -36.68
CA LYS A 460 -17.20 11.36 -37.79
C LYS A 460 -17.77 12.16 -38.97
N GLU A 461 -18.54 13.21 -38.70
CA GLU A 461 -19.06 14.13 -39.72
C GLU A 461 -17.96 14.97 -40.38
N LEU A 462 -16.90 15.32 -39.63
CA LEU A 462 -15.75 16.07 -40.14
C LEU A 462 -14.72 15.22 -40.88
N GLN A 463 -14.70 13.89 -40.70
CA GLN A 463 -13.75 12.99 -41.38
C GLN A 463 -13.63 13.19 -42.91
N PRO A 464 -14.71 13.34 -43.70
CA PRO A 464 -14.57 13.58 -45.15
C PRO A 464 -13.81 14.88 -45.46
N GLN A 465 -14.07 15.96 -44.71
CA GLN A 465 -13.38 17.24 -44.88
C GLN A 465 -11.90 17.13 -44.48
N ILE A 466 -11.60 16.34 -43.44
CA ILE A 466 -10.22 16.02 -43.05
C ILE A 466 -9.50 15.23 -44.15
N ALA A 467 -10.17 14.27 -44.80
CA ALA A 467 -9.61 13.51 -45.90
C ALA A 467 -9.32 14.38 -47.14
N GLU A 468 -10.17 15.38 -47.43
CA GLU A 468 -9.90 16.37 -48.47
C GLU A 468 -8.69 17.25 -48.14
N LEU A 469 -8.57 17.73 -46.89
CA LEU A 469 -7.39 18.47 -46.44
C LEU A 469 -6.10 17.64 -46.57
N LYS A 470 -6.15 16.34 -46.23
CA LYS A 470 -5.01 15.42 -46.43
C LYS A 470 -4.63 15.27 -47.90
N LYS A 471 -5.60 15.19 -48.81
CA LYS A 471 -5.32 15.15 -50.26
C LYS A 471 -4.72 16.46 -50.78
N LYS A 472 -5.11 17.60 -50.21
CA LYS A 472 -4.68 18.93 -50.66
C LYS A 472 -3.32 19.36 -50.09
N TYR A 473 -3.00 18.97 -48.86
CA TYR A 473 -1.80 19.41 -48.13
C TYR A 473 -0.93 18.25 -47.64
N GLY A 474 -1.08 17.04 -48.18
CA GLY A 474 -0.41 15.82 -47.70
C GLY A 474 1.11 15.91 -47.63
N ASP A 475 1.73 16.65 -48.55
CA ASP A 475 3.19 16.86 -48.60
C ASP A 475 3.70 17.97 -47.64
N ASP A 476 2.80 18.82 -47.12
CA ASP A 476 3.12 19.95 -46.24
C ASP A 476 2.38 19.80 -44.90
N ARG A 477 3.01 19.06 -43.99
CA ARG A 477 2.46 18.70 -42.67
C ARG A 477 2.16 19.92 -41.79
N GLU A 478 2.89 21.02 -41.94
CA GLU A 478 2.65 22.23 -41.16
C GLU A 478 1.37 22.93 -41.65
N LYS A 479 1.20 23.07 -42.97
CA LYS A 479 -0.05 23.59 -43.55
C LYS A 479 -1.23 22.69 -43.26
N LEU A 480 -1.05 21.37 -43.30
CA LEU A 480 -2.07 20.39 -42.95
C LEU A 480 -2.53 20.53 -41.49
N GLY A 481 -1.60 20.67 -40.54
CA GLY A 481 -1.94 20.88 -39.13
C GLY A 481 -2.71 22.17 -38.88
N ARG A 482 -2.29 23.29 -39.51
CA ARG A 482 -2.99 24.59 -39.41
C ARG A 482 -4.39 24.53 -40.03
N ALA A 483 -4.54 23.95 -41.22
CA ALA A 483 -5.82 23.82 -41.89
C ALA A 483 -6.79 22.89 -41.13
N GLN A 484 -6.28 21.81 -40.51
CA GLN A 484 -7.08 20.96 -39.63
C GLN A 484 -7.57 21.71 -38.38
N MET A 485 -6.70 22.50 -37.76
CA MET A 485 -7.09 23.29 -36.58
C MET A 485 -8.10 24.39 -36.93
N GLU A 486 -7.95 25.05 -38.08
CA GLU A 486 -8.93 26.01 -38.60
C GLU A 486 -10.28 25.34 -38.89
N LEU A 487 -10.27 24.13 -39.45
CA LEU A 487 -11.47 23.33 -39.68
C LEU A 487 -12.19 23.01 -38.36
N PHE A 488 -11.44 22.58 -37.33
CA PHE A 488 -11.99 22.31 -36.01
C PHE A 488 -12.57 23.56 -35.35
N SER A 489 -11.88 24.69 -35.41
CA SER A 489 -12.39 25.98 -34.90
C SER A 489 -13.64 26.44 -35.64
N LYS A 490 -13.67 26.37 -36.97
CA LYS A 490 -14.85 26.72 -37.78
C LYS A 490 -16.08 25.90 -37.44
N ASN A 491 -15.88 24.63 -37.06
CA ASN A 491 -16.96 23.72 -36.69
C ASN A 491 -17.21 23.65 -35.17
N ASN A 492 -16.62 24.57 -34.38
CA ASN A 492 -16.72 24.60 -32.92
C ASN A 492 -16.44 23.23 -32.27
N TYR A 493 -15.46 22.50 -32.81
CA TYR A 493 -15.07 21.18 -32.37
C TYR A 493 -13.76 21.27 -31.58
N ASN A 494 -13.76 20.80 -30.33
CA ASN A 494 -12.55 20.73 -29.52
C ASN A 494 -12.02 19.28 -29.50
N PRO A 495 -10.88 18.98 -30.15
CA PRO A 495 -10.32 17.63 -30.15
C PRO A 495 -9.94 17.12 -28.75
N LEU A 496 -9.61 18.02 -27.81
CA LEU A 496 -9.28 17.66 -26.42
C LEU A 496 -10.52 17.32 -25.58
N ALA A 497 -11.71 17.78 -25.96
CA ALA A 497 -12.94 17.40 -25.28
C ALA A 497 -13.21 15.89 -25.38
N GLY A 498 -12.65 15.22 -26.41
CA GLY A 498 -12.74 13.78 -26.59
C GLY A 498 -11.92 12.95 -25.60
N CYS A 499 -10.81 13.48 -25.06
CA CYS A 499 -9.97 12.79 -24.08
C CYS A 499 -10.29 13.18 -22.62
N LEU A 500 -11.07 14.23 -22.39
CA LEU A 500 -11.44 14.70 -21.06
C LEU A 500 -12.03 13.61 -20.13
N PRO A 501 -12.88 12.67 -20.62
CA PRO A 501 -13.42 11.62 -19.77
C PRO A 501 -12.38 10.62 -19.31
N ILE A 502 -11.32 10.39 -20.10
CA ILE A 502 -10.21 9.50 -19.70
C ILE A 502 -9.51 10.10 -18.49
N PHE A 503 -9.23 11.41 -18.49
CA PHE A 503 -8.59 12.08 -17.35
C PHE A 503 -9.43 12.05 -16.08
N MET A 504 -10.75 12.19 -16.18
CA MET A 504 -11.65 12.07 -15.03
C MET A 504 -11.84 10.62 -14.57
N GLN A 505 -11.85 9.67 -15.50
CA GLN A 505 -12.02 8.25 -15.23
C GLN A 505 -10.78 7.63 -14.59
N LEU A 506 -9.57 8.10 -14.94
CA LEU A 506 -8.31 7.55 -14.43
C LEU A 506 -8.22 7.57 -12.89
N PRO A 507 -8.43 8.71 -12.18
CA PRO A 507 -8.45 8.74 -10.71
C PRO A 507 -9.48 7.80 -10.10
N ILE A 508 -10.68 7.73 -10.69
CA ILE A 508 -11.77 6.87 -10.23
C ILE A 508 -11.39 5.39 -10.39
N PHE A 509 -10.81 5.04 -11.54
CA PHE A 509 -10.33 3.71 -11.84
C PHE A 509 -9.22 3.29 -10.87
N PHE A 510 -8.20 4.13 -10.66
CA PHE A 510 -7.11 3.82 -9.73
C PHE A 510 -7.60 3.74 -8.28
N GLY A 511 -8.52 4.62 -7.88
CA GLY A 511 -9.15 4.58 -6.57
C GLY A 511 -9.90 3.27 -6.36
N LEU A 512 -10.75 2.87 -7.32
CA LEU A 512 -11.49 1.61 -7.25
C LEU A 512 -10.56 0.38 -7.31
N TYR A 513 -9.58 0.36 -8.19
CA TYR A 513 -8.58 -0.70 -8.27
C TYR A 513 -7.89 -0.89 -6.92
N THR A 514 -7.45 0.21 -6.31
CA THR A 514 -6.78 0.19 -5.01
C THR A 514 -7.72 -0.24 -3.89
N ALA A 515 -8.98 0.18 -3.94
CA ALA A 515 -10.03 -0.26 -3.01
C ALA A 515 -10.23 -1.77 -3.10
N LEU A 516 -10.48 -2.32 -4.30
CA LEU A 516 -10.71 -3.76 -4.48
C LEU A 516 -9.47 -4.59 -4.10
N ASN A 517 -8.26 -4.13 -4.44
CA ASN A 517 -7.04 -4.86 -4.08
C ASN A 517 -6.75 -4.88 -2.58
N ASN A 518 -7.09 -3.83 -1.83
CA ASN A 518 -6.86 -3.75 -0.38
C ASN A 518 -8.08 -4.15 0.45
N ALA A 519 -9.23 -4.42 -0.18
CA ALA A 519 -10.44 -4.85 0.50
C ALA A 519 -10.27 -6.28 1.03
N VAL A 520 -9.89 -6.38 2.30
CA VAL A 520 -9.81 -7.66 3.01
C VAL A 520 -11.15 -8.41 3.03
N GLN A 521 -12.28 -7.72 2.83
CA GLN A 521 -13.60 -8.34 2.75
C GLN A 521 -13.83 -9.12 1.45
N LEU A 522 -13.08 -8.83 0.39
CA LEU A 522 -13.17 -9.61 -0.86
C LEU A 522 -12.39 -10.92 -0.78
N ARG A 523 -11.52 -11.06 0.22
CA ARG A 523 -10.69 -12.23 0.45
C ARG A 523 -11.56 -13.42 0.87
N GLY A 524 -11.56 -14.47 0.06
CA GLY A 524 -12.33 -15.69 0.32
C GLY A 524 -13.84 -15.54 0.12
N THR A 525 -14.26 -14.46 -0.54
CA THR A 525 -15.67 -14.21 -0.80
C THR A 525 -16.08 -14.79 -2.16
N PRO A 526 -17.08 -15.70 -2.20
CA PRO A 526 -17.51 -16.34 -3.42
C PRO A 526 -18.45 -15.46 -4.26
N PHE A 527 -18.41 -15.63 -5.58
CA PHE A 527 -19.35 -15.05 -6.54
C PHE A 527 -19.42 -15.88 -7.83
N LEU A 528 -20.62 -16.33 -8.21
CA LEU A 528 -20.85 -17.25 -9.33
C LEU A 528 -20.05 -18.55 -9.13
N TRP A 529 -19.07 -18.85 -9.98
CA TRP A 529 -18.16 -19.99 -9.86
C TRP A 529 -16.81 -19.62 -9.20
N VAL A 530 -16.60 -18.35 -8.88
CA VAL A 530 -15.37 -17.86 -8.27
C VAL A 530 -15.46 -18.01 -6.76
N ASP A 531 -14.51 -18.69 -6.15
CA ASP A 531 -14.49 -18.87 -4.69
C ASP A 531 -13.85 -17.68 -3.94
N ASN A 532 -13.06 -16.85 -4.63
CA ASN A 532 -12.34 -15.74 -4.03
C ASN A 532 -12.24 -14.54 -4.99
N LEU A 533 -13.03 -13.48 -4.74
CA LEU A 533 -12.98 -12.24 -5.52
C LEU A 533 -11.64 -11.49 -5.46
N ALA A 534 -10.82 -11.75 -4.44
CA ALA A 534 -9.50 -11.13 -4.28
C ALA A 534 -8.36 -11.88 -4.99
N ALA A 535 -8.59 -13.13 -5.42
CA ALA A 535 -7.64 -13.92 -6.20
C ALA A 535 -7.99 -13.90 -7.70
N PRO A 536 -7.06 -14.31 -8.59
CA PRO A 536 -7.41 -14.58 -9.98
C PRO A 536 -8.57 -15.59 -10.08
N ASP A 537 -9.37 -15.47 -11.14
CA ASP A 537 -10.41 -16.45 -11.47
C ASP A 537 -9.76 -17.82 -11.73
N ALA A 538 -10.42 -18.92 -11.37
CA ALA A 538 -9.91 -20.26 -11.53
C ALA A 538 -11.08 -21.23 -11.74
N LEU A 539 -11.63 -21.27 -12.96
CA LEU A 539 -12.83 -22.07 -13.26
C LEU A 539 -12.56 -23.57 -13.10
N PHE A 540 -11.39 -24.04 -13.53
CA PHE A 540 -10.89 -25.40 -13.27
C PHE A 540 -9.37 -25.44 -13.41
N GLN A 541 -8.74 -26.41 -12.76
CA GLN A 541 -7.31 -26.68 -12.89
C GLN A 541 -7.05 -27.60 -14.09
N MET A 542 -6.06 -27.25 -14.90
CA MET A 542 -5.60 -28.02 -16.05
C MET A 542 -4.57 -29.07 -15.59
N PRO A 543 -4.49 -30.24 -16.25
CA PRO A 543 -3.49 -31.26 -15.91
C PRO A 543 -2.07 -30.90 -16.35
N PHE A 544 -1.87 -29.74 -16.97
CA PHE A 544 -0.59 -29.21 -17.42
C PHE A 544 -0.55 -27.70 -17.21
N ALA A 545 0.65 -27.15 -17.00
CA ALA A 545 0.86 -25.71 -16.93
C ALA A 545 1.19 -25.15 -18.33
N ILE A 546 0.50 -24.08 -18.73
CA ILE A 546 0.82 -23.32 -19.93
C ILE A 546 1.84 -22.25 -19.55
N PRO A 547 2.98 -22.12 -20.26
CA PRO A 547 3.94 -21.05 -20.01
C PRO A 547 3.25 -19.68 -20.01
N PHE A 548 3.55 -18.87 -19.00
CA PHE A 548 2.97 -17.54 -18.75
C PHE A 548 1.49 -17.46 -18.34
N LEU A 549 0.68 -18.53 -18.47
CA LEU A 549 -0.73 -18.53 -18.05
C LEU A 549 -0.96 -19.34 -16.77
N GLY A 550 -0.04 -20.23 -16.42
CA GLY A 550 -0.17 -21.11 -15.26
C GLY A 550 -0.96 -22.38 -15.56
N ASP A 551 -1.42 -23.03 -14.50
CA ASP A 551 -2.15 -24.30 -14.52
C ASP A 551 -3.67 -24.12 -14.32
N GLN A 552 -4.17 -22.88 -14.22
CA GLN A 552 -5.58 -22.57 -14.01
C GLN A 552 -6.22 -21.97 -15.25
N PHE A 553 -7.48 -22.34 -15.52
CA PHE A 553 -8.27 -21.75 -16.60
C PHE A 553 -9.15 -20.60 -16.08
N ASN A 554 -8.89 -19.37 -16.54
CA ASN A 554 -9.48 -18.15 -16.02
C ASN A 554 -10.46 -17.58 -17.06
N LEU A 555 -11.76 -17.75 -16.84
CA LEU A 555 -12.82 -17.36 -17.77
C LEU A 555 -13.13 -15.85 -17.73
N LEU A 556 -13.17 -15.24 -16.54
CA LEU A 556 -13.51 -13.82 -16.36
C LEU A 556 -12.55 -12.87 -17.11
N PRO A 557 -11.22 -13.07 -17.10
CA PRO A 557 -10.32 -12.27 -17.93
C PRO A 557 -10.61 -12.41 -19.43
N ILE A 558 -10.92 -13.63 -19.92
CA ILE A 558 -11.24 -13.87 -21.33
C ILE A 558 -12.51 -13.11 -21.73
N VAL A 559 -13.55 -13.18 -20.90
CA VAL A 559 -14.80 -12.42 -21.10
C VAL A 559 -14.53 -10.92 -21.10
N THR A 560 -13.70 -10.44 -20.18
CA THR A 560 -13.31 -9.02 -20.08
C THR A 560 -12.63 -8.55 -21.38
N VAL A 561 -11.65 -9.29 -21.88
CA VAL A 561 -10.93 -8.97 -23.11
C VAL A 561 -11.87 -9.04 -24.31
N GLY A 562 -12.73 -10.06 -24.38
CA GLY A 562 -13.75 -10.17 -25.42
C GLY A 562 -14.68 -8.94 -25.46
N LEU A 563 -15.12 -8.47 -24.28
CA LEU A 563 -15.93 -7.25 -24.17
C LEU A 563 -15.13 -6.00 -24.58
N PHE A 564 -13.86 -5.88 -24.18
CA PHE A 564 -13.02 -4.77 -24.64
C PHE A 564 -12.87 -4.75 -26.15
N VAL A 565 -12.57 -5.89 -26.78
CA VAL A 565 -12.45 -5.99 -28.25
C VAL A 565 -13.77 -5.64 -28.92
N MET A 566 -14.89 -6.11 -28.35
CA MET A 566 -16.23 -5.78 -28.85
C MET A 566 -16.53 -4.29 -28.73
N GLN A 567 -16.22 -3.66 -27.60
CA GLN A 567 -16.36 -2.21 -27.38
C GLN A 567 -15.49 -1.41 -28.33
N GLN A 568 -14.23 -1.82 -28.51
CA GLN A 568 -13.28 -1.18 -29.40
C GLN A 568 -13.83 -1.18 -30.85
N LYS A 569 -14.33 -2.33 -31.31
CA LYS A 569 -14.96 -2.46 -32.63
C LYS A 569 -16.24 -1.64 -32.78
N LEU A 570 -17.03 -1.51 -31.71
CA LEU A 570 -18.30 -0.77 -31.76
C LEU A 570 -18.10 0.75 -31.71
N PHE A 571 -17.09 1.23 -30.98
CA PHE A 571 -16.90 2.66 -30.71
C PHE A 571 -15.89 3.32 -31.65
N MET A 572 -14.98 2.57 -32.27
CA MET A 572 -14.04 3.14 -33.24
C MET A 572 -14.68 3.26 -34.63
N PRO A 573 -14.47 4.40 -35.33
CA PRO A 573 -14.88 4.54 -36.72
C PRO A 573 -14.08 3.60 -37.64
N PRO A 574 -14.63 3.23 -38.82
CA PRO A 574 -13.89 2.43 -39.79
C PRO A 574 -12.65 3.21 -40.30
N PRO A 575 -11.51 2.52 -40.52
CA PRO A 575 -10.30 3.17 -41.02
C PRO A 575 -10.53 3.70 -42.44
N THR A 576 -10.06 4.93 -42.70
CA THR A 576 -10.16 5.60 -44.01
C THR A 576 -8.79 5.73 -44.71
N ASP A 577 -7.68 5.53 -43.99
CA ASP A 577 -6.30 5.59 -44.50
C ASP A 577 -5.47 4.37 -44.05
N LYS A 578 -4.41 4.02 -44.81
CA LYS A 578 -3.47 2.93 -44.48
C LYS A 578 -2.80 3.11 -43.10
N ASP A 579 -2.50 4.34 -42.72
CA ASP A 579 -1.93 4.64 -41.39
C ASP A 579 -2.94 4.38 -40.26
N GLN A 580 -4.23 4.63 -40.51
CA GLN A 580 -5.29 4.30 -39.57
C GLN A 580 -5.48 2.79 -39.49
N GLU A 581 -5.45 2.06 -40.60
CA GLU A 581 -5.50 0.59 -40.57
C GLU A 581 -4.36 -0.02 -39.74
N LEU A 582 -3.15 0.53 -39.87
CA LEU A 582 -2.01 0.12 -39.04
C LEU A 582 -2.27 0.43 -37.57
N GLN A 583 -2.78 1.62 -37.24
CA GLN A 583 -3.16 1.99 -35.87
C GLN A 583 -4.21 1.03 -35.29
N HIS A 584 -5.26 0.70 -36.05
CA HIS A 584 -6.29 -0.26 -35.65
C HIS A 584 -5.70 -1.66 -35.37
N LYS A 585 -4.79 -2.13 -36.22
CA LYS A 585 -4.10 -3.41 -36.02
C LYS A 585 -3.23 -3.40 -34.76
N ILE A 586 -2.44 -2.36 -34.54
CA ILE A 586 -1.62 -2.21 -33.33
C ILE A 586 -2.50 -2.17 -32.09
N MET A 587 -3.61 -1.44 -32.10
CA MET A 587 -4.53 -1.37 -30.95
C MET A 587 -5.16 -2.74 -30.64
N ASN A 588 -5.51 -3.52 -31.65
CA ASN A 588 -6.03 -4.88 -31.46
C ASN A 588 -4.96 -5.81 -30.85
N TYR A 589 -3.70 -5.76 -31.33
CA TYR A 589 -2.61 -6.54 -30.76
C TYR A 589 -2.29 -6.12 -29.31
N MET A 590 -2.29 -4.82 -29.05
CA MET A 590 -2.11 -4.27 -27.70
C MET A 590 -3.22 -4.78 -26.75
N MET A 591 -4.46 -4.87 -27.22
CA MET A 591 -5.57 -5.38 -26.42
C MET A 591 -5.46 -6.87 -26.13
N ILE A 592 -4.96 -7.67 -27.08
CA ILE A 592 -4.63 -9.08 -26.85
C ILE A 592 -3.48 -9.23 -25.85
N GLY A 593 -2.42 -8.42 -26.00
CA GLY A 593 -1.30 -8.37 -25.06
C GLY A 593 -1.74 -8.01 -23.64
N MET A 594 -2.64 -7.03 -23.51
CA MET A 594 -3.26 -6.67 -22.23
C MET A 594 -4.11 -7.81 -21.66
N GLY A 595 -4.71 -8.65 -22.51
CA GLY A 595 -5.43 -9.84 -22.09
C GLY A 595 -4.57 -10.87 -21.36
N PHE A 596 -3.32 -11.08 -21.80
CA PHE A 596 -2.37 -11.92 -21.07
C PHE A 596 -2.02 -11.34 -19.70
N MET A 597 -1.83 -10.02 -19.61
CA MET A 597 -1.58 -9.34 -18.33
C MET A 597 -2.79 -9.43 -17.39
N PHE A 598 -4.00 -9.32 -17.93
CA PHE A 598 -5.25 -9.39 -17.16
C PHE A 598 -5.57 -10.80 -16.66
N TYR A 599 -4.88 -11.83 -17.15
CA TYR A 599 -5.11 -13.20 -16.74
C TYR A 599 -4.80 -13.43 -15.24
N HIS A 600 -3.85 -12.68 -14.67
CA HIS A 600 -3.41 -12.77 -13.27
C HIS A 600 -3.99 -11.65 -12.38
N VAL A 601 -5.09 -11.03 -12.82
CA VAL A 601 -5.77 -9.96 -12.11
C VAL A 601 -6.86 -10.53 -11.21
N PRO A 602 -7.11 -9.96 -10.01
CA PRO A 602 -8.21 -10.39 -9.15
C PRO A 602 -9.57 -10.42 -9.85
N ALA A 603 -10.34 -11.48 -9.63
CA ALA A 603 -11.65 -11.70 -10.24
C ALA A 603 -12.62 -10.53 -9.99
N GLY A 604 -12.59 -9.92 -8.80
CA GLY A 604 -13.40 -8.73 -8.49
C GLY A 604 -13.13 -7.55 -9.42
N LEU A 605 -11.88 -7.37 -9.86
CA LEU A 605 -11.56 -6.35 -10.86
C LEU A 605 -12.09 -6.73 -12.25
N CYS A 606 -12.05 -8.01 -12.61
CA CYS A 606 -12.68 -8.48 -13.85
C CYS A 606 -14.20 -8.25 -13.84
N VAL A 607 -14.88 -8.53 -12.72
CA VAL A 607 -16.32 -8.25 -12.56
C VAL A 607 -16.62 -6.75 -12.77
N TYR A 608 -15.80 -5.87 -12.18
CA TYR A 608 -15.88 -4.43 -12.42
C TYR A 608 -15.76 -4.11 -13.92
N PHE A 609 -14.73 -4.63 -14.60
CA PHE A 609 -14.53 -4.33 -16.02
C PHE A 609 -15.67 -4.84 -16.89
N ILE A 610 -16.17 -6.04 -16.62
CA ILE A 610 -17.34 -6.61 -17.32
C ILE A 610 -18.56 -5.69 -17.14
N ALA A 611 -18.90 -5.33 -15.90
CA ALA A 611 -20.03 -4.44 -15.61
C ALA A 611 -19.85 -3.07 -16.26
N SER A 612 -18.65 -2.51 -16.18
CA SER A 612 -18.27 -1.24 -16.78
C SER A 612 -18.36 -1.28 -18.31
N SER A 613 -17.98 -2.40 -18.92
CA SER A 613 -18.03 -2.56 -20.36
C SER A 613 -19.46 -2.72 -20.87
N LEU A 614 -20.26 -3.54 -20.18
CA LEU A 614 -21.68 -3.68 -20.46
C LEU A 614 -22.42 -2.35 -20.31
N TRP A 615 -22.12 -1.58 -19.25
CA TRP A 615 -22.65 -0.22 -19.10
C TRP A 615 -22.33 0.66 -20.31
N GLY A 616 -21.06 0.70 -20.74
CA GLY A 616 -20.66 1.52 -21.88
C GLY A 616 -21.38 1.13 -23.19
N ILE A 617 -21.61 -0.17 -23.41
CA ILE A 617 -22.36 -0.65 -24.58
C ILE A 617 -23.84 -0.22 -24.49
N CYS A 618 -24.45 -0.40 -23.32
CA CYS A 618 -25.82 0.04 -23.05
C CYS A 618 -25.97 1.55 -23.24
N GLU A 619 -25.03 2.33 -22.69
CA GLU A 619 -24.95 3.77 -22.83
C GLU A 619 -24.88 4.19 -24.30
N ARG A 620 -24.00 3.56 -25.09
CA ARG A 620 -23.90 3.86 -26.52
C ARG A 620 -25.21 3.59 -27.26
N LYS A 621 -25.82 2.42 -27.03
CA LYS A 621 -27.10 2.07 -27.64
C LYS A 621 -28.23 3.03 -27.23
N LEU A 622 -28.23 3.49 -25.99
CA LEU A 622 -29.20 4.47 -25.49
C LEU A 622 -29.05 5.82 -26.20
N LEU A 623 -27.81 6.29 -26.38
CA LEU A 623 -27.52 7.54 -27.09
C LEU A 623 -27.90 7.46 -28.57
N ASP A 624 -27.57 6.35 -29.24
CA ASP A 624 -27.96 6.12 -30.65
C ASP A 624 -29.49 6.10 -30.80
N PHE A 625 -30.20 5.48 -29.85
CA PHE A 625 -31.66 5.47 -29.81
C PHE A 625 -32.27 6.87 -29.60
N GLN A 626 -31.70 7.67 -28.70
CA GLN A 626 -32.13 9.05 -28.46
C GLN A 626 -31.89 9.95 -29.67
N SER A 627 -30.76 9.78 -30.37
CA SER A 627 -30.44 10.49 -31.62
C SER A 627 -31.46 10.18 -32.72
N LYS A 628 -31.86 8.91 -32.88
CA LYS A 628 -32.88 8.51 -33.87
C LYS A 628 -34.28 9.08 -33.60
N ARG A 629 -34.66 9.30 -32.33
CA ARG A 629 -35.96 9.85 -31.95
C ARG A 629 -36.04 11.38 -31.97
N ARG A 630 -34.89 12.06 -31.99
CA ARG A 630 -34.80 13.52 -32.19
C ARG A 630 -34.00 13.78 -33.47
N PRO A 631 -34.55 13.51 -34.66
CA PRO A 631 -33.95 14.03 -35.88
C PRO A 631 -33.94 15.56 -35.75
N SER A 632 -32.75 16.14 -35.68
CA SER A 632 -32.55 17.56 -35.46
C SER A 632 -33.09 18.39 -36.63
N THR A 633 -34.30 18.92 -36.50
CA THR A 633 -34.64 20.24 -37.04
C THR A 633 -34.02 21.29 -36.15
N ILE A 634 -32.70 21.53 -36.24
CA ILE A 634 -32.08 22.79 -35.79
C ILE A 634 -30.89 23.09 -36.69
N VAL A 635 -31.13 23.92 -37.71
CA VAL A 635 -30.14 24.89 -38.18
C VAL A 635 -30.07 25.96 -37.10
N GLY A 636 -28.90 26.12 -36.46
CA GLY A 636 -28.58 27.25 -35.57
C GLY A 636 -29.24 27.27 -34.20
N SER A 637 -28.62 26.68 -33.19
CA SER A 637 -28.62 27.24 -31.83
C SER A 637 -27.47 26.68 -30.99
N ASP A 638 -26.86 27.59 -30.21
CA ASP A 638 -25.67 27.43 -29.37
C ASP A 638 -25.70 26.21 -28.43
N PRO A 639 -24.62 25.41 -28.34
CA PRO A 639 -24.54 24.31 -27.38
C PRO A 639 -23.91 24.69 -26.01
N ASN A 640 -23.94 25.96 -25.60
CA ASN A 640 -23.38 26.38 -24.30
C ASN A 640 -24.40 26.88 -23.26
N VAL A 641 -25.69 26.67 -23.47
CA VAL A 641 -26.69 27.00 -22.44
C VAL A 641 -26.79 25.87 -21.44
N ILE A 642 -26.31 26.16 -20.23
CA ILE A 642 -26.62 25.42 -19.00
C ILE A 642 -28.08 25.76 -18.67
N ASP A 643 -29.04 24.93 -19.08
CA ASP A 643 -30.42 25.02 -18.58
C ASP A 643 -30.47 24.46 -17.16
N VAL A 644 -30.14 25.32 -16.19
CA VAL A 644 -30.64 25.19 -14.82
C VAL A 644 -31.74 26.22 -14.68
N GLU A 645 -32.98 25.87 -15.02
CA GLU A 645 -34.15 26.57 -14.50
C GLU A 645 -35.45 25.79 -14.75
N ALA A 646 -35.83 24.99 -13.75
CA ALA A 646 -37.23 24.61 -13.56
C ALA A 646 -37.49 24.30 -12.08
N LYS A 647 -37.55 25.36 -11.25
CA LYS A 647 -38.44 25.50 -10.09
C LYS A 647 -38.12 26.79 -9.32
N SER A 648 -38.84 27.86 -9.63
CA SER A 648 -39.45 28.76 -8.61
C SER A 648 -40.15 29.92 -9.33
N LYS A 649 -41.44 29.76 -9.61
CA LYS A 649 -42.36 30.89 -9.72
C LYS A 649 -43.00 31.06 -8.35
N LYS A 650 -42.56 32.07 -7.59
CA LYS A 650 -43.44 32.98 -6.85
C LYS A 650 -42.61 34.00 -6.07
N THR A 651 -43.07 35.25 -6.18
CA THR A 651 -43.01 36.32 -5.18
C THR A 651 -42.10 37.51 -5.51
N GLN A 652 -42.81 38.64 -5.72
CA GLN A 652 -42.46 40.02 -5.42
C GLN A 652 -41.70 40.90 -6.42
N ASN A 653 -42.50 41.67 -7.16
CA ASN A 653 -42.30 43.10 -7.42
C ASN A 653 -41.81 43.86 -6.16
N ARG A 654 -40.70 44.61 -6.25
CA ARG A 654 -40.58 46.01 -5.78
C ARG A 654 -39.26 46.70 -6.20
N LYS A 655 -39.41 47.78 -6.99
CA LYS A 655 -38.67 49.07 -7.10
C LYS A 655 -37.16 49.22 -6.76
N LYS A 656 -36.57 50.15 -7.55
CA LYS A 656 -35.49 51.15 -7.27
C LYS A 656 -34.06 50.59 -7.24
N GLN A 657 -32.97 51.30 -7.57
CA GLN A 657 -32.61 52.58 -8.20
C GLN A 657 -31.07 52.47 -8.42
N THR A 658 -30.52 53.21 -9.39
CA THR A 658 -29.09 53.50 -9.67
C THR A 658 -28.01 53.08 -8.66
N ASP A 659 -26.92 52.48 -9.15
CA ASP A 659 -25.55 52.92 -8.82
C ASP A 659 -24.56 52.52 -9.93
N GLU A 660 -23.81 53.50 -10.41
CA GLU A 660 -22.57 53.35 -11.17
C GLU A 660 -21.45 52.89 -10.22
N ASN A 661 -20.50 52.10 -10.74
CA ASN A 661 -19.33 51.47 -10.10
C ASN A 661 -19.52 50.06 -9.52
N GLU A 662 -19.44 49.05 -10.40
CA GLU A 662 -18.93 47.71 -10.06
C GLU A 662 -17.75 47.33 -10.99
N PRO A 663 -16.73 46.62 -10.47
CA PRO A 663 -15.55 46.21 -11.24
C PRO A 663 -15.93 45.12 -12.27
N PRO A 664 -15.19 44.98 -13.39
CA PRO A 664 -15.55 44.01 -14.42
C PRO A 664 -15.55 42.59 -13.87
N ALA A 665 -16.61 41.84 -14.19
CA ALA A 665 -16.82 40.46 -13.79
C ALA A 665 -15.55 39.61 -13.99
N LYS A 666 -15.22 38.78 -12.99
CA LYS A 666 -14.07 37.88 -13.01
C LYS A 666 -14.15 36.95 -14.24
N LYS A 667 -13.35 37.24 -15.27
CA LYS A 667 -13.14 36.35 -16.43
C LYS A 667 -12.75 34.95 -15.95
N GLY A 668 -13.44 33.93 -16.45
CA GLY A 668 -13.16 32.52 -16.15
C GLY A 668 -11.74 32.10 -16.55
N TRP A 669 -11.18 31.11 -15.84
CA TRP A 669 -9.79 30.66 -15.99
C TRP A 669 -9.37 30.35 -17.44
N PHE A 670 -10.25 29.76 -18.24
CA PHE A 670 -10.00 29.49 -19.67
C PHE A 670 -9.84 30.77 -20.50
N ALA A 671 -10.63 31.81 -20.24
CA ALA A 671 -10.51 33.08 -20.95
C ALA A 671 -9.19 33.79 -20.62
N ARG A 672 -8.70 33.66 -19.38
CA ARG A 672 -7.39 34.19 -18.98
C ARG A 672 -6.23 33.43 -19.62
N LEU A 673 -6.33 32.10 -19.75
CA LEU A 673 -5.30 31.31 -20.43
C LEU A 673 -5.23 31.62 -21.93
N GLN A 674 -6.39 31.83 -22.56
CA GLN A 674 -6.46 32.21 -23.96
C GLN A 674 -5.85 33.61 -24.18
N GLU A 675 -6.14 34.56 -23.28
CA GLU A 675 -5.57 35.91 -23.31
C GLU A 675 -4.05 35.92 -23.07
N ILE A 676 -3.54 35.06 -22.18
CA ILE A 676 -2.08 34.88 -21.96
C ILE A 676 -1.41 34.25 -23.18
N ALA A 677 -2.06 33.28 -23.83
CA ALA A 677 -1.54 32.65 -25.04
C ALA A 677 -1.49 33.63 -26.23
N ASP A 678 -2.54 34.44 -26.39
CA ASP A 678 -2.62 35.48 -27.43
C ASP A 678 -1.55 36.56 -27.18
N GLN A 679 -1.37 37.01 -25.93
CA GLN A 679 -0.31 37.97 -25.56
C GLN A 679 1.11 37.42 -25.77
N ALA A 680 1.33 36.12 -25.50
CA ALA A 680 2.62 35.48 -25.73
C ALA A 680 2.94 35.36 -27.23
N GLN A 681 1.93 35.08 -28.07
CA GLN A 681 2.08 35.06 -29.53
C GLN A 681 2.36 36.44 -30.10
N GLU A 682 1.69 37.48 -29.58
CA GLU A 682 1.89 38.86 -30.03
C GLU A 682 3.29 39.38 -29.65
N GLN A 683 3.78 39.05 -28.45
CA GLN A 683 5.15 39.36 -28.03
C GLN A 683 6.20 38.60 -28.84
N ALA A 684 5.95 37.34 -29.19
CA ALA A 684 6.85 36.57 -30.06
C ALA A 684 6.93 37.20 -31.46
N ALA A 685 5.79 37.59 -32.05
CA ALA A 685 5.75 38.25 -33.35
C ALA A 685 6.43 39.65 -33.35
N LEU A 686 6.35 40.38 -32.25
CA LEU A 686 7.05 41.67 -32.07
C LEU A 686 8.57 41.48 -31.93
N ASN A 687 9.01 40.43 -31.25
CA ASN A 687 10.43 40.11 -31.11
C ASN A 687 11.04 39.65 -32.43
N ASP A 688 10.32 38.87 -33.24
CA ASP A 688 10.76 38.47 -34.58
C ASP A 688 10.88 39.68 -35.52
N ARG A 689 9.90 40.60 -35.50
CA ARG A 689 9.99 41.87 -36.26
C ARG A 689 11.13 42.79 -35.80
N ARG A 690 11.48 42.77 -34.51
CA ARG A 690 12.65 43.49 -33.98
C ARG A 690 13.96 42.86 -34.43
N GLN A 691 14.02 41.52 -34.50
CA GLN A 691 15.19 40.81 -35.02
C GLN A 691 15.37 41.01 -36.53
N GLU A 692 14.31 41.02 -37.32
CA GLU A 692 14.36 41.37 -38.76
C GLU A 692 14.85 42.80 -38.99
N ASN A 693 14.30 43.79 -38.26
CA ASN A 693 14.75 45.19 -38.35
C ASN A 693 16.20 45.42 -37.86
N SER A 694 16.72 44.53 -37.01
CA SER A 694 18.12 44.59 -36.55
C SER A 694 19.10 43.97 -37.56
N ARG A 695 18.66 42.96 -38.33
CA ARG A 695 19.46 42.34 -39.40
C ARG A 695 19.61 43.26 -40.60
N ASP A 696 18.57 44.04 -40.93
CA ASP A 696 18.58 44.94 -42.09
C ASP A 696 19.41 46.23 -41.88
N LYS A 697 19.75 46.56 -40.62
CA LYS A 697 20.64 47.69 -40.28
C LYS A 697 22.12 47.29 -40.10
N GLY A 698 22.47 46.00 -40.20
CA GLY A 698 23.81 45.47 -39.94
C GLY A 698 24.74 45.34 -41.15
N THR A 699 24.23 45.42 -42.39
CA THR A 699 25.00 45.22 -43.62
C THR A 699 25.20 46.55 -44.37
N GLY A 700 25.97 47.47 -43.79
CA GLY A 700 26.13 48.80 -44.41
C GLY A 700 27.23 49.68 -43.85
N LYS A 701 28.45 49.15 -43.62
CA LYS A 701 29.74 49.90 -43.67
C LYS A 701 30.89 49.07 -43.12
N LYS A 702 31.79 48.60 -44.00
CA LYS A 702 33.26 48.58 -43.78
C LYS A 702 33.97 47.99 -45.01
N SER A 703 34.35 48.87 -45.93
CA SER A 703 35.48 48.66 -46.85
C SER A 703 36.01 50.02 -47.31
N LYS A 704 37.15 50.46 -46.72
CA LYS A 704 38.31 51.07 -47.40
C LYS A 704 39.15 51.97 -46.46
N LYS A 705 40.48 51.80 -46.64
CA LYS A 705 41.66 52.60 -46.21
C LYS A 705 42.15 52.33 -44.79
N ARG A 706 43.30 51.66 -44.59
CA ARG A 706 44.72 52.10 -44.82
C ARG A 706 45.03 53.44 -44.16
N ARG A 707 45.75 53.42 -43.04
CA ARG A 707 47.20 53.56 -42.99
C ARG A 707 47.72 53.13 -41.62
#